data_AF-A0A7M7HD27-F1
#
_entry.id   AF-A0A7M7HD27-F1
#
_cell.length_a   1.000
_cell.length_b   1.000
_cell.length_c   1.000
_cell.angle_alpha   90.00
_cell.angle_beta   90.00
_cell.angle_gamma   90.00
#
_symmetry.space_group_name_H-M   'P 1'
#
loop_
_entity.id
_entity.type
_entity.pdbx_description
1 polymer ?
#
loop_
_entity_poly.entity_id
_entity_poly.type
_entity_poly.pdbx_seq_one_letter_code
_entity_poly.pdbx_strand_id
1 'polypeptide(L)'
;MSVVCLKSSLEESIHNGEHHHKEAALTFPELEPQTPRDCPAAATPTTSKVISTDELALLAKLEEANRLSKKYLLGRLIESDAKSLSSLQSNHSRKGSDTSQVSLASGCSSANGAVDTNSTATSSAAVAQRPNNATSNNSSNNTDGEENTWTLWGNIVADWDNQWKKRKDFVKELVRQGIPHHFRGIVWQLLCGAHDSPVKKQFAEYIKCTSACERIIRRDIARTYPEHDFFKEKDGLGQESLFNVMKAYSLYDREVGYCQGSGFIVGLLLMQQMPEEEAFAVLVALMQEYRLRDMFKPSMAELGVCMYQLEHLVADTHPELYAHFTAQGFHTSMYASSWFLTLFTTALSLPLACRIFDVFLSEGMETIFKVALAMLQLGKEELLSLDMEGMLKFFQKELPGRAEADPDRLMNIAYSMKINPKRMKKLEKDYTVLKMKEQEEMVELRRLRAENRLLRQRTELLEAESAELADRLVRGQVSRAEEEETAFVIQRELTALRHTHLETSHQLEQAHEELRSLSILLEENVNSKQSSLDEISLKQEALSQKEEMIQCLQEELVRVRLHEAENDATIRDLRARIQELEQDKKTLRESTPDNSVAHLQEELIAVKLREAEANLSLKDLRQRVTELSTAWQKHLQEHRASHSAPAADSTPKKLLFWENRGHEVQKLEEDLMTTRIREMEALTEVKELRLKVMELETQVQVSTNQLRRQDENGKLLKDELETALARQKELETKLREQHDRYSDLESKMKDDTMMARIRDAEHAQQVAELTQKISVLELKNEEMHAEGELRNNMDDSERVRELQDKVAELKAEVSVEKCPTPITSPEIDLLTWLEC
;
A
#
# COMPACT_ATOMS: atom_id res chain seq x y z
N MET A 1 -20.62 15.92 -21.69
CA MET A 1 -20.21 15.50 -23.05
C MET A 1 -18.71 15.24 -22.97
N SER A 2 -18.16 14.05 -23.26
CA SER A 2 -18.68 12.96 -24.09
C SER A 2 -18.37 11.58 -23.51
N VAL A 3 -19.28 11.00 -22.72
CA VAL A 3 -19.25 9.59 -22.27
C VAL A 3 -20.68 9.02 -22.21
N VAL A 4 -21.43 9.14 -23.32
CA VAL A 4 -22.83 8.64 -23.42
C VAL A 4 -23.02 7.72 -24.64
N CYS A 5 -22.00 7.51 -25.48
CA CYS A 5 -22.12 6.81 -26.77
C CYS A 5 -21.51 5.39 -26.84
N LEU A 6 -21.22 4.75 -25.70
CA LEU A 6 -20.58 3.41 -25.66
C LEU A 6 -21.32 2.40 -24.76
N LYS A 7 -22.62 2.62 -24.51
CA LYS A 7 -23.46 1.71 -23.70
C LYS A 7 -24.65 1.08 -24.43
N SER A 8 -24.88 1.38 -25.72
CA SER A 8 -26.03 0.87 -26.48
C SER A 8 -25.71 -0.19 -27.53
N SER A 9 -24.46 -0.68 -27.63
CA SER A 9 -24.05 -1.68 -28.64
C SER A 9 -23.61 -3.03 -28.07
N LEU A 10 -23.81 -3.29 -26.77
CA LEU A 10 -23.44 -4.56 -26.13
C LEU A 10 -24.63 -5.38 -25.59
N GLU A 11 -25.85 -4.85 -25.62
CA GLU A 11 -27.04 -5.54 -25.09
C GLU A 11 -27.89 -6.23 -26.20
N GLU A 12 -27.58 -6.03 -27.48
CA GLU A 12 -28.41 -6.54 -28.60
C GLU A 12 -27.99 -7.93 -29.15
N SER A 13 -26.83 -8.47 -28.77
CA SER A 13 -26.31 -9.75 -29.29
C SER A 13 -26.49 -10.97 -28.37
N ILE A 14 -27.18 -10.83 -27.22
CA ILE A 14 -27.28 -11.90 -26.20
C ILE A 14 -28.70 -12.52 -26.11
N HIS A 15 -29.66 -12.10 -26.94
CA HIS A 15 -31.06 -12.57 -26.84
C HIS A 15 -31.63 -13.41 -28.01
N ASN A 16 -30.80 -13.78 -29.00
CA ASN A 16 -31.21 -14.60 -30.16
C ASN A 16 -30.47 -15.96 -30.24
N GLY A 17 -30.32 -16.64 -29.10
CA GLY A 17 -29.54 -17.89 -28.98
C GLY A 17 -30.30 -19.15 -28.56
N GLU A 18 -31.55 -19.04 -28.11
CA GLU A 18 -32.33 -20.18 -27.61
C GLU A 18 -33.76 -20.18 -28.17
N HIS A 19 -34.01 -20.94 -29.25
CA HIS A 19 -35.24 -21.72 -29.43
C HIS A 19 -35.16 -22.63 -30.67
N HIS A 20 -35.70 -23.85 -30.50
CA HIS A 20 -36.02 -24.85 -31.54
C HIS A 20 -34.87 -25.60 -32.25
N HIS A 21 -34.60 -26.81 -31.74
CA HIS A 21 -34.62 -28.00 -32.61
C HIS A 21 -35.52 -29.07 -32.01
N LYS A 22 -36.46 -29.57 -32.83
CA LYS A 22 -37.26 -30.78 -32.60
C LYS A 22 -37.02 -31.76 -33.74
N GLU A 23 -37.31 -33.02 -33.44
CA GLU A 23 -37.12 -34.22 -34.26
C GLU A 23 -37.51 -34.11 -35.74
N ALA A 24 -36.67 -34.69 -36.60
CA ALA A 24 -37.14 -35.45 -37.77
C ALA A 24 -36.12 -36.54 -38.10
N ALA A 25 -36.53 -37.81 -38.03
CA ALA A 25 -35.71 -38.95 -38.42
C ALA A 25 -35.94 -39.29 -39.91
N LEU A 26 -34.89 -39.68 -40.63
CA LEU A 26 -34.96 -40.46 -41.87
C LEU A 26 -33.76 -41.41 -41.97
N THR A 27 -33.95 -42.53 -42.66
CA THR A 27 -33.20 -43.79 -42.48
C THR A 27 -32.51 -44.28 -43.77
N PHE A 28 -31.74 -45.37 -43.64
CA PHE A 28 -31.21 -46.28 -44.69
C PHE A 28 -29.82 -45.95 -45.30
N PRO A 29 -29.03 -46.96 -45.72
CA PRO A 29 -28.76 -48.19 -44.98
C PRO A 29 -27.28 -48.67 -45.01
N GLU A 30 -27.04 -49.63 -44.14
CA GLU A 30 -25.85 -50.45 -43.89
C GLU A 30 -25.45 -51.37 -45.06
N LEU A 31 -24.14 -51.59 -45.27
CA LEU A 31 -23.58 -52.70 -46.05
C LEU A 31 -22.18 -53.08 -45.53
N GLU A 32 -21.90 -54.38 -45.52
CA GLU A 32 -20.87 -55.04 -44.68
C GLU A 32 -19.68 -55.58 -45.55
N PRO A 33 -18.78 -56.50 -45.12
CA PRO A 33 -17.34 -56.19 -45.03
C PRO A 33 -16.43 -57.04 -45.94
N GLN A 34 -15.22 -56.56 -46.28
CA GLN A 34 -14.10 -57.43 -46.71
C GLN A 34 -12.71 -56.95 -46.24
N THR A 35 -11.87 -57.92 -45.90
CA THR A 35 -10.42 -57.86 -45.57
C THR A 35 -9.68 -58.84 -46.50
N PRO A 36 -8.33 -59.05 -46.50
CA PRO A 36 -7.25 -58.43 -45.69
C PRO A 36 -5.92 -58.11 -46.46
N ARG A 37 -4.87 -57.65 -45.71
CA ARG A 37 -3.41 -57.63 -46.02
C ARG A 37 -2.91 -56.57 -47.05
N ASP A 38 -1.71 -55.98 -46.94
CA ASP A 38 -0.50 -56.29 -46.14
C ASP A 38 0.03 -55.11 -45.26
N CYS A 39 1.01 -55.40 -44.38
CA CYS A 39 1.70 -54.47 -43.45
C CYS A 39 2.88 -53.69 -44.12
N PRO A 40 3.70 -52.85 -43.44
CA PRO A 40 3.66 -52.35 -42.04
C PRO A 40 3.94 -50.82 -41.85
N ALA A 41 3.55 -50.21 -40.72
CA ALA A 41 4.33 -49.13 -40.05
C ALA A 41 3.74 -48.65 -38.70
N ALA A 42 4.66 -48.27 -37.79
CA ALA A 42 4.53 -47.31 -36.68
C ALA A 42 3.50 -47.54 -35.54
N ALA A 43 3.96 -47.28 -34.31
CA ALA A 43 3.18 -47.46 -33.08
C ALA A 43 2.48 -46.18 -32.62
N THR A 44 1.22 -46.31 -32.19
CA THR A 44 0.53 -45.33 -31.34
C THR A 44 0.84 -45.55 -29.86
N PRO A 45 0.72 -44.51 -29.03
CA PRO A 45 -0.25 -44.63 -27.94
C PRO A 45 -1.24 -43.45 -27.90
N THR A 46 -2.51 -43.78 -27.70
CA THR A 46 -3.62 -42.85 -27.50
C THR A 46 -3.81 -42.51 -26.01
N THR A 47 -3.97 -41.22 -25.68
CA THR A 47 -4.74 -40.76 -24.50
C THR A 47 -5.26 -39.32 -24.68
N SER A 48 -6.40 -39.16 -25.37
CA SER A 48 -7.21 -37.93 -25.27
C SER A 48 -8.06 -38.00 -23.99
N LYS A 49 -7.67 -37.27 -22.93
CA LYS A 49 -8.53 -37.10 -21.76
C LYS A 49 -9.66 -36.13 -22.08
N VAL A 50 -10.88 -36.66 -22.19
CA VAL A 50 -12.10 -35.85 -22.10
C VAL A 50 -12.26 -35.39 -20.64
N ILE A 51 -12.46 -34.09 -20.43
CA ILE A 51 -12.60 -33.47 -19.11
C ILE A 51 -13.92 -33.95 -18.48
N SER A 52 -13.89 -34.31 -17.19
CA SER A 52 -15.08 -34.79 -16.48
C SER A 52 -16.10 -33.66 -16.25
N THR A 53 -17.40 -33.99 -16.26
CA THR A 53 -18.48 -33.06 -15.89
C THR A 53 -18.29 -32.49 -14.48
N ASP A 54 -17.67 -33.26 -13.58
CA ASP A 54 -17.39 -32.82 -12.21
C ASP A 54 -16.23 -31.82 -12.14
N GLU A 55 -15.25 -31.92 -13.04
CA GLU A 55 -14.15 -30.95 -13.16
C GLU A 55 -14.65 -29.62 -13.74
N LEU A 56 -15.57 -29.67 -14.72
CA LEU A 56 -16.27 -28.49 -15.22
C LEU A 56 -17.15 -27.82 -14.15
N ALA A 57 -17.85 -28.60 -13.32
CA ALA A 57 -18.63 -28.07 -12.19
C ALA A 57 -17.73 -27.47 -11.09
N LEU A 58 -16.52 -28.02 -10.88
CA LEU A 58 -15.54 -27.47 -9.96
C LEU A 58 -14.95 -26.15 -10.48
N LEU A 59 -14.64 -26.08 -11.78
CA LEU A 59 -14.18 -24.86 -12.46
C LEU A 59 -15.23 -23.74 -12.39
N ALA A 60 -16.51 -24.05 -12.65
CA ALA A 60 -17.59 -23.07 -12.51
C ALA A 60 -17.71 -22.50 -11.08
N LYS A 61 -17.57 -23.35 -10.05
CA LYS A 61 -17.55 -22.90 -8.64
C LYS A 61 -16.30 -22.08 -8.28
N LEU A 62 -15.14 -22.42 -8.83
CA LEU A 62 -13.90 -21.64 -8.66
C LEU A 62 -13.98 -20.29 -9.37
N GLU A 63 -14.61 -20.23 -10.54
CA GLU A 63 -14.85 -18.99 -11.27
C GLU A 63 -15.87 -18.08 -10.54
N GLU A 64 -16.95 -18.66 -10.01
CA GLU A 64 -17.93 -17.92 -9.20
C GLU A 64 -17.32 -17.39 -7.88
N ALA A 65 -16.49 -18.19 -7.21
CA ALA A 65 -15.73 -17.77 -6.03
C ALA A 65 -14.72 -16.64 -6.37
N ASN A 66 -14.03 -16.74 -7.50
CA ASN A 66 -13.18 -15.66 -8.00
C ASN A 66 -13.98 -14.40 -8.37
N ARG A 67 -15.19 -14.54 -8.91
CA ARG A 67 -16.09 -13.40 -9.22
C ARG A 67 -16.57 -12.71 -7.96
N LEU A 68 -16.91 -13.47 -6.91
CA LEU A 68 -17.26 -12.95 -5.57
C LEU A 68 -16.07 -12.27 -4.90
N SER A 69 -14.88 -12.89 -4.93
CA SER A 69 -13.63 -12.31 -4.41
C SER A 69 -13.27 -11.00 -5.13
N LYS A 70 -13.40 -10.96 -6.46
CA LYS A 70 -13.21 -9.75 -7.28
C LYS A 70 -14.24 -8.68 -6.96
N LYS A 71 -15.51 -9.04 -6.69
CA LYS A 71 -16.56 -8.10 -6.26
C LYS A 71 -16.31 -7.54 -4.85
N TYR A 72 -15.82 -8.35 -3.93
CA TYR A 72 -15.45 -7.92 -2.56
C TYR A 72 -14.19 -7.02 -2.56
N LEU A 73 -13.19 -7.36 -3.38
CA LEU A 73 -12.02 -6.50 -3.62
C LEU A 73 -12.40 -5.17 -4.29
N LEU A 74 -13.33 -5.18 -5.24
CA LEU A 74 -13.84 -3.95 -5.86
C LEU A 74 -14.61 -3.09 -4.85
N GLY A 75 -15.40 -3.70 -3.95
CA GLY A 75 -16.04 -3.01 -2.83
C GLY A 75 -15.03 -2.36 -1.88
N ARG A 76 -13.98 -3.10 -1.47
CA ARG A 76 -12.87 -2.53 -0.67
C ARG A 76 -12.09 -1.45 -1.41
N LEU A 77 -11.96 -1.52 -2.74
CA LEU A 77 -11.29 -0.49 -3.53
C LEU A 77 -12.14 0.79 -3.57
N ILE A 78 -13.46 0.66 -3.76
CA ILE A 78 -14.40 1.78 -3.69
C ILE A 78 -14.41 2.42 -2.28
N GLU A 79 -14.35 1.62 -1.20
CA GLU A 79 -14.15 2.15 0.16
C GLU A 79 -12.79 2.84 0.34
N SER A 80 -11.72 2.30 -0.25
CA SER A 80 -10.36 2.87 -0.18
C SER A 80 -10.28 4.19 -0.93
N ASP A 81 -10.95 4.30 -2.07
CA ASP A 81 -11.01 5.52 -2.88
C ASP A 81 -11.96 6.55 -2.26
N ALA A 82 -13.07 6.13 -1.62
CA ALA A 82 -13.91 7.00 -0.80
C ALA A 82 -13.14 7.57 0.40
N LYS A 83 -12.33 6.75 1.09
CA LYS A 83 -11.45 7.19 2.18
C LYS A 83 -10.35 8.13 1.66
N SER A 84 -9.77 7.85 0.49
CA SER A 84 -8.75 8.71 -0.15
C SER A 84 -9.33 10.05 -0.64
N LEU A 85 -10.55 10.06 -1.17
CA LEU A 85 -11.26 11.29 -1.56
C LEU A 85 -11.69 12.11 -0.33
N SER A 86 -12.13 11.47 0.77
CA SER A 86 -12.42 12.18 2.02
C SER A 86 -11.17 12.83 2.64
N SER A 87 -10.00 12.21 2.47
CA SER A 87 -8.70 12.77 2.87
C SER A 87 -8.32 14.03 2.06
N LEU A 88 -8.87 14.21 0.86
CA LEU A 88 -8.66 15.38 0.00
C LEU A 88 -9.77 16.43 0.10
N GLN A 89 -10.91 16.14 0.74
CA GLN A 89 -12.03 17.07 0.91
C GLN A 89 -12.15 17.74 2.29
N SER A 90 -11.29 17.42 3.27
CA SER A 90 -11.27 18.13 4.56
C SER A 90 -10.56 19.50 4.54
N ASN A 91 -10.12 19.96 3.36
CA ASN A 91 -9.73 21.36 3.16
C ASN A 91 -10.97 22.26 3.12
N HIS A 92 -11.38 22.79 4.27
CA HIS A 92 -12.35 23.88 4.36
C HIS A 92 -11.77 25.19 3.77
N SER A 93 -11.76 25.27 2.44
CA SER A 93 -11.68 26.52 1.70
C SER A 93 -13.10 26.95 1.34
N ARG A 94 -13.65 27.91 2.10
CA ARG A 94 -14.80 28.71 1.65
C ARG A 94 -14.31 30.14 1.41
N LYS A 95 -14.10 30.46 0.13
CA LYS A 95 -13.94 31.84 -0.33
C LYS A 95 -15.20 32.64 0.04
N GLY A 96 -15.01 33.88 0.47
CA GLY A 96 -16.10 34.87 0.49
C GLY A 96 -16.26 35.54 -0.88
N SER A 97 -17.48 36.00 -1.16
CA SER A 97 -17.80 37.18 -1.98
C SER A 97 -19.27 37.59 -1.76
N ASP A 98 -19.44 38.64 -0.96
CA ASP A 98 -20.35 39.79 -1.10
C ASP A 98 -21.82 39.66 -1.57
N THR A 99 -22.69 40.24 -0.73
CA THR A 99 -23.92 41.02 -1.05
C THR A 99 -25.13 40.25 -1.66
N SER A 100 -26.36 40.37 -1.14
CA SER A 100 -27.08 41.65 -0.98
C SER A 100 -28.34 41.59 -0.09
N GLN A 101 -28.58 42.67 0.68
CA GLN A 101 -29.88 43.36 0.90
C GLN A 101 -30.97 42.81 1.89
N VAL A 102 -31.51 43.78 2.67
CA VAL A 102 -32.80 43.83 3.43
C VAL A 102 -32.92 43.01 4.75
N SER A 103 -33.38 43.54 5.92
CA SER A 103 -33.42 44.90 6.52
C SER A 103 -34.01 44.85 7.96
N LEU A 104 -33.49 45.70 8.88
CA LEU A 104 -34.21 46.33 10.04
C LEU A 104 -34.81 45.40 11.13
N ALA A 105 -34.99 45.76 12.41
CA ALA A 105 -34.53 46.80 13.36
C ALA A 105 -34.96 46.30 14.79
N SER A 106 -34.58 46.80 15.97
CA SER A 106 -33.77 47.92 16.50
C SER A 106 -33.31 47.51 17.93
N GLY A 107 -32.61 48.28 18.80
CA GLY A 107 -32.09 49.66 18.76
C GLY A 107 -32.11 50.30 20.16
N CYS A 108 -31.03 51.01 20.55
CA CYS A 108 -30.82 51.77 21.81
C CYS A 108 -30.68 51.00 23.15
N SER A 109 -29.97 51.51 24.18
CA SER A 109 -28.80 52.42 24.23
C SER A 109 -28.24 52.57 25.67
N SER A 110 -26.91 52.61 25.78
CA SER A 110 -26.04 53.35 26.71
C SER A 110 -26.44 53.78 28.15
N ALA A 111 -25.45 53.58 29.04
CA ALA A 111 -24.84 54.55 29.97
C ALA A 111 -25.10 54.45 31.51
N ASN A 112 -23.97 54.32 32.22
CA ASN A 112 -23.52 55.03 33.43
C ASN A 112 -24.46 55.26 34.64
N GLY A 113 -23.95 54.94 35.83
CA GLY A 113 -24.39 55.56 37.09
C GLY A 113 -24.03 54.72 38.32
N ALA A 114 -23.33 55.31 39.29
CA ALA A 114 -22.95 54.65 40.55
C ALA A 114 -23.45 55.44 41.78
N VAL A 115 -23.23 54.87 42.97
CA VAL A 115 -23.27 55.50 44.31
C VAL A 115 -24.63 55.54 45.05
N ASP A 116 -24.71 54.68 46.07
CA ASP A 116 -25.15 54.87 47.48
C ASP A 116 -26.34 55.78 47.85
N THR A 117 -27.22 55.29 48.74
CA THR A 117 -27.14 55.59 50.21
C THR A 117 -28.26 54.93 51.05
N ASN A 118 -27.99 54.75 52.36
CA ASN A 118 -28.85 54.11 53.37
C ASN A 118 -30.03 54.98 53.86
N SER A 119 -31.07 54.36 54.45
CA SER A 119 -31.82 54.90 55.62
C SER A 119 -32.61 53.84 56.42
N THR A 120 -31.99 53.35 57.50
CA THR A 120 -32.49 53.21 58.89
C THR A 120 -34.01 53.35 59.22
N ALA A 121 -34.58 52.39 59.99
CA ALA A 121 -35.33 52.64 61.26
C ALA A 121 -35.85 51.33 61.94
N THR A 122 -35.22 50.83 63.01
CA THR A 122 -35.59 50.94 64.46
C THR A 122 -36.90 50.30 64.97
N SER A 123 -36.79 49.28 65.85
CA SER A 123 -36.97 49.42 67.34
C SER A 123 -37.69 48.26 68.07
N SER A 124 -37.18 47.94 69.27
CA SER A 124 -37.82 47.25 70.42
C SER A 124 -38.25 45.77 70.30
N ALA A 125 -38.46 45.00 71.39
CA ALA A 125 -37.66 44.70 72.59
C ALA A 125 -38.41 43.70 73.50
N ALA A 126 -37.67 42.85 74.23
CA ALA A 126 -37.99 42.22 75.54
C ALA A 126 -38.10 40.67 75.67
N VAL A 127 -37.04 40.08 76.25
CA VAL A 127 -37.01 39.20 77.44
C VAL A 127 -37.76 37.84 77.46
N ALA A 128 -36.96 36.78 77.26
CA ALA A 128 -36.82 35.52 78.05
C ALA A 128 -38.03 34.65 78.45
N GLN A 129 -38.00 33.35 78.07
CA GLN A 129 -37.41 32.26 78.89
C GLN A 129 -37.28 30.94 78.09
N ARG A 130 -36.27 30.11 78.42
CA ARG A 130 -36.07 28.71 77.96
C ARG A 130 -36.75 27.76 78.97
N PRO A 131 -37.19 26.53 78.62
CA PRO A 131 -36.28 25.49 78.13
C PRO A 131 -36.79 24.38 77.18
N ASN A 132 -35.80 23.68 76.60
CA ASN A 132 -35.74 22.28 76.12
C ASN A 132 -36.45 21.80 74.83
N ASN A 133 -35.56 21.31 73.95
CA ASN A 133 -35.65 20.24 72.94
C ASN A 133 -36.46 20.38 71.62
N ALA A 134 -35.67 20.17 70.56
CA ALA A 134 -35.97 19.55 69.26
C ALA A 134 -36.70 20.35 68.15
N THR A 135 -35.97 20.44 67.01
CA THR A 135 -36.42 20.47 65.60
C THR A 135 -36.65 21.83 64.91
N SER A 136 -35.89 22.03 63.81
CA SER A 136 -36.10 22.98 62.68
C SER A 136 -36.13 24.50 62.97
N ASN A 137 -35.66 25.38 62.09
CA ASN A 137 -34.78 25.26 60.91
C ASN A 137 -34.09 26.63 60.71
N ASN A 138 -32.77 26.69 60.56
CA ASN A 138 -32.04 26.78 59.28
C ASN A 138 -32.17 28.14 58.54
N SER A 139 -31.10 28.95 58.55
CA SER A 139 -30.84 30.07 57.61
C SER A 139 -29.39 30.61 57.74
N SER A 140 -28.37 29.75 57.82
CA SER A 140 -26.96 30.23 58.00
C SER A 140 -25.85 29.27 57.52
N ASN A 141 -26.13 28.26 56.69
CA ASN A 141 -25.20 27.12 56.50
C ASN A 141 -24.34 27.11 55.21
N ASN A 142 -24.42 28.13 54.33
CA ASN A 142 -23.66 28.07 53.06
C ASN A 142 -22.20 28.56 53.16
N THR A 143 -21.90 29.54 54.02
CA THR A 143 -20.53 30.07 54.22
C THR A 143 -19.62 29.07 54.90
N ASP A 144 -20.13 28.41 55.95
CA ASP A 144 -19.35 27.49 56.79
C ASP A 144 -18.87 26.26 56.01
N GLY A 145 -19.60 25.82 54.97
CA GLY A 145 -19.21 24.67 54.15
C GLY A 145 -18.00 24.95 53.25
N GLU A 146 -17.97 26.12 52.60
CA GLU A 146 -16.88 26.51 51.71
C GLU A 146 -15.61 26.87 52.50
N GLU A 147 -15.74 27.56 53.64
CA GLU A 147 -14.60 27.91 54.50
C GLU A 147 -13.94 26.66 55.14
N ASN A 148 -14.74 25.67 55.56
CA ASN A 148 -14.23 24.36 55.99
C ASN A 148 -13.54 23.59 54.86
N THR A 149 -14.05 23.68 53.62
CA THR A 149 -13.43 23.03 52.46
C THR A 149 -12.11 23.70 52.06
N TRP A 150 -12.07 25.03 52.09
CA TRP A 150 -10.88 25.83 51.80
C TRP A 150 -9.75 25.56 52.79
N THR A 151 -10.07 25.60 54.09
CA THR A 151 -9.10 25.32 55.16
C THR A 151 -8.62 23.86 55.14
N LEU A 152 -9.49 22.91 54.81
CA LEU A 152 -9.11 21.50 54.63
C LEU A 152 -8.10 21.32 53.50
N TRP A 153 -8.35 21.90 52.32
CA TRP A 153 -7.41 21.84 51.19
C TRP A 153 -6.09 22.58 51.47
N GLY A 154 -6.15 23.75 52.12
CA GLY A 154 -4.95 24.47 52.57
C GLY A 154 -4.06 23.62 53.50
N ASN A 155 -4.66 22.94 54.48
CA ASN A 155 -3.95 22.02 55.37
C ASN A 155 -3.36 20.79 54.65
N ILE A 156 -4.03 20.29 53.60
CA ILE A 156 -3.54 19.15 52.81
C ILE A 156 -2.36 19.56 51.91
N VAL A 157 -2.44 20.72 51.27
CA VAL A 157 -1.39 21.26 50.40
C VAL A 157 -0.13 21.61 51.21
N ALA A 158 -0.29 22.20 52.40
CA ALA A 158 0.84 22.61 53.25
C ALA A 158 1.69 21.44 53.79
N ASP A 159 1.14 20.22 53.87
CA ASP A 159 1.81 19.03 54.43
C ASP A 159 1.69 17.82 53.49
N TRP A 160 1.68 18.07 52.16
CA TRP A 160 1.33 17.08 51.13
C TRP A 160 2.02 15.73 51.31
N ASP A 161 3.33 15.73 51.55
CA ASP A 161 4.14 14.52 51.71
C ASP A 161 3.65 13.59 52.83
N ASN A 162 3.31 14.15 53.99
CA ASN A 162 2.77 13.36 55.11
C ASN A 162 1.32 12.97 54.86
N GLN A 163 0.52 13.87 54.29
CA GLN A 163 -0.90 13.64 54.05
C GLN A 163 -1.12 12.55 52.99
N TRP A 164 -0.36 12.59 51.89
CA TRP A 164 -0.39 11.56 50.84
C TRP A 164 0.10 10.20 51.34
N LYS A 165 1.16 10.17 52.17
CA LYS A 165 1.70 8.91 52.74
C LYS A 165 0.78 8.29 53.81
N LYS A 166 0.11 9.11 54.63
CA LYS A 166 -0.70 8.62 55.78
C LYS A 166 -2.20 8.54 55.53
N ARG A 167 -2.75 9.34 54.60
CA ARG A 167 -4.19 9.52 54.36
C ARG A 167 -4.55 9.46 52.87
N LYS A 168 -3.83 8.65 52.08
CA LYS A 168 -4.01 8.53 50.62
C LYS A 168 -5.47 8.37 50.19
N ASP A 169 -6.20 7.41 50.76
CA ASP A 169 -7.58 7.11 50.36
C ASP A 169 -8.56 8.24 50.73
N PHE A 170 -8.30 8.96 51.81
CA PHE A 170 -9.07 10.16 52.18
C PHE A 170 -8.82 11.31 51.20
N VAL A 171 -7.56 11.53 50.79
CA VAL A 171 -7.23 12.51 49.74
C VAL A 171 -7.88 12.13 48.41
N LYS A 172 -7.90 10.82 48.05
CA LYS A 172 -8.62 10.35 46.86
C LYS A 172 -10.11 10.65 46.90
N GLU A 173 -10.76 10.44 48.04
CA GLU A 173 -12.19 10.73 48.18
C GLU A 173 -12.49 12.24 48.13
N LEU A 174 -11.61 13.08 48.69
CA LEU A 174 -11.71 14.54 48.53
C LEU A 174 -11.53 14.99 47.07
N VAL A 175 -10.60 14.38 46.33
CA VAL A 175 -10.45 14.63 44.88
C VAL A 175 -11.73 14.28 44.12
N ARG A 176 -12.42 13.18 44.48
CA ARG A 176 -13.70 12.78 43.86
C ARG A 176 -14.85 13.73 44.15
N GLN A 177 -14.85 14.39 45.31
CA GLN A 177 -15.79 15.47 45.66
C GLN A 177 -15.49 16.77 44.86
N GLY A 178 -14.27 16.88 44.31
CA GLY A 178 -13.83 17.94 43.42
C GLY A 178 -12.85 18.91 44.07
N ILE A 179 -11.82 19.30 43.33
CA ILE A 179 -10.80 20.23 43.82
C ILE A 179 -11.31 21.68 43.62
N PRO A 180 -11.27 22.56 44.64
CA PRO A 180 -11.61 23.97 44.46
C PRO A 180 -10.66 24.64 43.45
N HIS A 181 -11.22 25.47 42.56
CA HIS A 181 -10.50 26.04 41.41
C HIS A 181 -9.13 26.65 41.78
N HIS A 182 -9.05 27.45 42.84
CA HIS A 182 -7.81 28.14 43.23
C HIS A 182 -6.70 27.19 43.73
N PHE A 183 -7.03 25.97 44.16
CA PHE A 183 -6.06 24.97 44.57
C PHE A 183 -5.60 24.07 43.42
N ARG A 184 -6.33 23.99 42.29
CA ARG A 184 -6.01 23.06 41.19
C ARG A 184 -4.60 23.22 40.64
N GLY A 185 -4.17 24.45 40.37
CA GLY A 185 -2.83 24.72 39.85
C GLY A 185 -1.69 24.22 40.76
N ILE A 186 -1.93 24.08 42.06
CA ILE A 186 -0.96 23.51 43.02
C ILE A 186 -1.18 22.01 43.17
N VAL A 187 -2.42 21.57 43.42
CA VAL A 187 -2.75 20.16 43.69
C VAL A 187 -2.46 19.27 42.48
N TRP A 188 -2.66 19.73 41.25
CA TRP A 188 -2.31 18.97 40.05
C TRP A 188 -0.80 18.72 39.94
N GLN A 189 0.04 19.69 40.28
CA GLN A 189 1.50 19.50 40.36
C GLN A 189 1.91 18.51 41.46
N LEU A 190 1.20 18.54 42.59
CA LEU A 190 1.45 17.65 43.73
C LEU A 190 1.00 16.20 43.45
N LEU A 191 -0.13 16.00 42.77
CA LEU A 191 -0.62 14.69 42.32
C LEU A 191 0.33 14.04 41.30
N CYS A 192 0.86 14.82 40.35
CA CYS A 192 1.81 14.36 39.34
C CYS A 192 3.28 14.32 39.81
N GLY A 193 3.59 14.66 41.07
CA GLY A 193 4.98 14.79 41.53
C GLY A 193 5.82 15.87 40.81
N ALA A 194 5.20 16.72 39.99
CA ALA A 194 5.87 17.63 39.06
C ALA A 194 6.45 18.89 39.72
N HIS A 195 6.07 19.19 40.97
CA HIS A 195 6.44 20.41 41.69
C HIS A 195 7.97 20.63 41.77
N ASP A 196 8.74 19.59 42.07
CA ASP A 196 10.22 19.62 42.19
C ASP A 196 10.95 19.01 40.97
N SER A 197 10.27 18.83 39.83
CA SER A 197 10.85 18.17 38.66
C SER A 197 12.07 18.92 38.10
N PRO A 198 13.22 18.24 37.89
CA PRO A 198 14.42 18.87 37.33
C PRO A 198 14.23 19.36 35.89
N VAL A 199 13.20 18.84 35.20
CA VAL A 199 12.83 19.18 33.83
C VAL A 199 12.40 20.65 33.69
N LYS A 200 11.88 21.28 34.77
CA LYS A 200 11.60 22.73 34.82
C LYS A 200 12.80 23.57 34.36
N LYS A 201 14.01 23.22 34.83
CA LYS A 201 15.26 23.96 34.52
C LYS A 201 15.68 23.88 33.06
N GLN A 202 15.22 22.87 32.32
CA GLN A 202 15.54 22.66 30.90
C GLN A 202 14.61 23.47 29.98
N PHE A 203 13.44 23.91 30.47
CA PHE A 203 12.47 24.69 29.71
C PHE A 203 13.10 25.94 29.06
N ALA A 204 13.86 26.71 29.85
CA ALA A 204 14.54 27.92 29.42
C ALA A 204 15.64 27.70 28.35
N GLU A 205 16.07 26.45 28.13
CA GLU A 205 16.95 26.07 27.01
C GLU A 205 16.11 25.73 25.77
N TYR A 206 15.04 24.93 25.93
CA TYR A 206 14.18 24.54 24.81
C TYR A 206 13.47 25.71 24.12
N ILE A 207 13.06 26.74 24.86
CA ILE A 207 12.43 27.94 24.27
C ILE A 207 13.35 28.67 23.29
N LYS A 208 14.68 28.63 23.52
CA LYS A 208 15.69 29.28 22.66
C LYS A 208 15.98 28.50 21.38
N CYS A 209 15.75 27.19 21.37
CA CYS A 209 15.90 26.35 20.17
C CYS A 209 14.72 26.53 19.19
N THR A 210 14.83 26.03 17.97
CA THR A 210 13.74 26.02 16.97
C THR A 210 13.18 24.60 16.81
N SER A 211 11.87 24.46 16.64
CA SER A 211 11.19 23.17 16.46
C SER A 211 10.64 23.00 15.04
N ALA A 212 10.79 21.79 14.47
CA ALA A 212 10.17 21.43 13.20
C ALA A 212 8.62 21.47 13.25
N CYS A 213 8.04 21.38 14.45
CA CYS A 213 6.59 21.34 14.64
C CYS A 213 5.91 22.72 14.71
N GLU A 214 6.66 23.83 14.76
CA GLU A 214 6.11 25.18 15.06
C GLU A 214 4.93 25.59 14.16
N ARG A 215 5.00 25.27 12.85
CA ARG A 215 3.92 25.57 11.89
C ARG A 215 2.62 24.83 12.20
N ILE A 216 2.71 23.58 12.68
CA ILE A 216 1.56 22.76 13.05
C ILE A 216 1.00 23.24 14.40
N ILE A 217 1.89 23.51 15.36
CA ILE A 217 1.54 24.05 16.69
C ILE A 217 0.74 25.36 16.54
N ARG A 218 1.24 26.36 15.79
CA ARG A 218 0.56 27.66 15.62
C ARG A 218 -0.84 27.53 15.00
N ARG A 219 -1.01 26.64 14.01
CA ARG A 219 -2.32 26.38 13.38
C ARG A 219 -3.31 25.79 14.39
N ASP A 220 -2.83 24.92 15.27
CA ASP A 220 -3.68 24.21 16.23
C ASP A 220 -4.00 25.06 17.48
N ILE A 221 -3.13 26.01 17.85
CA ILE A 221 -3.38 27.00 18.92
C ILE A 221 -4.56 27.90 18.56
N ALA A 222 -4.65 28.39 17.33
CA ALA A 222 -5.75 29.24 16.88
C ALA A 222 -7.15 28.59 16.96
N ARG A 223 -7.23 27.26 17.17
CA ARG A 223 -8.47 26.49 17.39
C ARG A 223 -8.58 25.89 18.80
N THR A 224 -7.67 26.22 19.70
CA THR A 224 -7.66 25.73 21.09
C THR A 224 -8.33 26.76 21.99
N TYR A 225 -9.53 26.44 22.51
CA TYR A 225 -10.38 27.33 23.32
C TYR A 225 -10.56 28.77 22.76
N PRO A 226 -10.93 28.94 21.47
CA PRO A 226 -10.95 30.26 20.81
C PRO A 226 -11.95 31.28 21.42
N GLU A 227 -12.95 30.80 22.15
CA GLU A 227 -13.97 31.64 22.81
C GLU A 227 -13.54 32.09 24.22
N HIS A 228 -12.52 31.47 24.82
CA HIS A 228 -12.08 31.75 26.18
C HIS A 228 -11.18 32.98 26.22
N ASP A 229 -11.47 33.93 27.11
CA ASP A 229 -10.81 35.26 27.10
C ASP A 229 -9.28 35.21 27.15
N PHE A 230 -8.69 34.24 27.86
CA PHE A 230 -7.22 34.05 27.92
C PHE A 230 -6.56 33.63 26.58
N PHE A 231 -7.31 32.99 25.67
CA PHE A 231 -6.81 32.50 24.38
C PHE A 231 -7.44 33.21 23.16
N LYS A 232 -8.43 34.06 23.38
CA LYS A 232 -9.19 34.78 22.35
C LYS A 232 -8.36 35.84 21.62
N GLU A 233 -7.41 36.47 22.31
CA GLU A 233 -6.49 37.42 21.69
C GLU A 233 -5.46 36.68 20.82
N LYS A 234 -5.46 36.98 19.53
CA LYS A 234 -4.53 36.39 18.56
C LYS A 234 -3.11 36.85 18.85
N ASP A 235 -2.19 35.90 18.98
CA ASP A 235 -0.80 36.15 19.37
C ASP A 235 -0.67 36.83 20.76
N GLY A 236 -1.72 36.77 21.59
CA GLY A 236 -1.71 37.24 22.98
C GLY A 236 -1.05 36.27 23.96
N LEU A 237 -0.85 36.71 25.21
CA LEU A 237 -0.09 36.01 26.26
C LEU A 237 -0.44 34.52 26.41
N GLY A 238 -1.73 34.17 26.44
CA GLY A 238 -2.14 32.77 26.57
C GLY A 238 -1.78 31.92 25.35
N GLN A 239 -1.93 32.46 24.13
CA GLN A 239 -1.51 31.76 22.91
C GLN A 239 0.02 31.60 22.84
N GLU A 240 0.78 32.60 23.32
CA GLU A 240 2.23 32.53 23.39
C GLU A 240 2.73 31.51 24.42
N SER A 241 2.21 31.52 25.65
CA SER A 241 2.55 30.50 26.66
C SER A 241 2.17 29.08 26.20
N LEU A 242 1.02 28.91 25.53
CA LEU A 242 0.65 27.62 24.94
C LEU A 242 1.62 27.20 23.82
N PHE A 243 2.06 28.14 22.98
CA PHE A 243 3.09 27.91 21.96
C PHE A 243 4.42 27.49 22.59
N ASN A 244 4.86 28.20 23.62
CA ASN A 244 6.11 27.94 24.35
C ASN A 244 6.13 26.52 24.95
N VAL A 245 5.08 26.14 25.69
CA VAL A 245 4.99 24.81 26.31
C VAL A 245 4.92 23.69 25.26
N MET A 246 4.10 23.84 24.22
CA MET A 246 4.03 22.82 23.15
C MET A 246 5.32 22.72 22.33
N LYS A 247 6.00 23.85 22.09
CA LYS A 247 7.31 23.90 21.43
C LYS A 247 8.36 23.19 22.27
N ALA A 248 8.46 23.50 23.57
CA ALA A 248 9.40 22.87 24.49
C ALA A 248 9.18 21.35 24.56
N TYR A 249 7.93 20.89 24.67
CA TYR A 249 7.62 19.46 24.66
C TYR A 249 8.04 18.76 23.36
N SER A 250 7.78 19.37 22.19
CA SER A 250 8.19 18.80 20.89
C SER A 250 9.71 18.69 20.70
N LEU A 251 10.50 19.41 21.51
CA LEU A 251 11.96 19.34 21.52
C LEU A 251 12.50 18.38 22.57
N TYR A 252 11.80 18.25 23.69
CA TYR A 252 12.07 17.29 24.77
C TYR A 252 11.86 15.84 24.29
N ASP A 253 10.71 15.54 23.69
CA ASP A 253 10.39 14.21 23.18
C ASP A 253 10.24 14.23 21.64
N ARG A 254 11.33 13.92 20.95
CA ARG A 254 11.36 13.90 19.47
C ARG A 254 10.68 12.68 18.84
N GLU A 255 10.35 11.63 19.61
CA GLU A 255 9.66 10.44 19.09
C GLU A 255 8.15 10.72 18.94
N VAL A 256 7.58 11.45 19.91
CA VAL A 256 6.18 11.93 19.86
C VAL A 256 6.08 13.25 19.11
N GLY A 257 7.00 14.19 19.36
CA GLY A 257 6.97 15.54 18.80
C GLY A 257 5.74 16.32 19.26
N TYR A 258 4.94 16.80 18.30
CA TYR A 258 3.64 17.42 18.56
C TYR A 258 2.51 16.51 18.08
N CYS A 259 1.65 16.07 19.00
CA CYS A 259 0.41 15.38 18.64
C CYS A 259 -0.80 16.32 18.73
N GLN A 260 -1.64 16.31 17.69
CA GLN A 260 -2.94 16.99 17.69
C GLN A 260 -3.78 16.53 18.90
N GLY A 261 -4.40 17.49 19.59
CA GLY A 261 -5.18 17.26 20.81
C GLY A 261 -4.44 17.62 22.10
N SER A 262 -3.13 17.39 22.17
CA SER A 262 -2.31 17.69 23.37
C SER A 262 -2.34 19.19 23.76
N GLY A 263 -2.51 20.09 22.79
CA GLY A 263 -2.69 21.53 23.03
C GLY A 263 -3.91 21.87 23.89
N PHE A 264 -5.00 21.10 23.85
CA PHE A 264 -6.15 21.32 24.73
C PHE A 264 -5.85 20.94 26.18
N ILE A 265 -5.02 19.90 26.40
CA ILE A 265 -4.55 19.53 27.74
C ILE A 265 -3.67 20.65 28.31
N VAL A 266 -2.71 21.17 27.53
CA VAL A 266 -1.87 22.29 28.00
C VAL A 266 -2.68 23.58 28.18
N GLY A 267 -3.66 23.84 27.30
CA GLY A 267 -4.59 24.95 27.46
C GLY A 267 -5.36 24.87 28.78
N LEU A 268 -5.84 23.67 29.16
CA LEU A 268 -6.46 23.41 30.46
C LEU A 268 -5.51 23.72 31.63
N LEU A 269 -4.25 23.27 31.56
CA LEU A 269 -3.24 23.51 32.58
C LEU A 269 -3.02 25.03 32.79
N LEU A 270 -2.77 25.77 31.70
CA LEU A 270 -2.53 27.22 31.75
C LEU A 270 -3.74 28.00 32.28
N MET A 271 -4.98 27.59 31.95
CA MET A 271 -6.20 28.21 32.48
C MET A 271 -6.38 28.03 34.00
N GLN A 272 -5.77 27.01 34.62
CA GLN A 272 -5.76 26.88 36.10
C GLN A 272 -4.65 27.70 36.77
N GLN A 273 -4.20 28.79 36.12
CA GLN A 273 -3.22 29.75 36.64
C GLN A 273 -1.84 29.13 36.94
N MET A 274 -1.48 28.03 36.27
CA MET A 274 -0.11 27.51 36.31
C MET A 274 0.79 28.28 35.33
N PRO A 275 1.98 28.73 35.75
CA PRO A 275 2.96 29.30 34.82
C PRO A 275 3.48 28.24 33.84
N GLU A 276 4.16 28.71 32.78
CA GLU A 276 4.56 27.84 31.66
C GLU A 276 5.59 26.76 32.04
N GLU A 277 6.48 27.03 33.00
CA GLU A 277 7.47 26.04 33.49
C GLU A 277 6.79 24.88 34.24
N GLU A 278 5.81 25.18 35.10
CA GLU A 278 4.97 24.20 35.79
C GLU A 278 4.11 23.41 34.82
N ALA A 279 3.44 24.08 33.88
CA ALA A 279 2.60 23.43 32.89
C ALA A 279 3.40 22.47 32.00
N PHE A 280 4.63 22.83 31.62
CA PHE A 280 5.57 21.94 30.93
C PHE A 280 5.97 20.73 31.80
N ALA A 281 6.31 20.94 33.07
CA ALA A 281 6.67 19.84 33.96
C ALA A 281 5.50 18.85 34.20
N VAL A 282 4.27 19.37 34.37
CA VAL A 282 3.06 18.54 34.49
C VAL A 282 2.79 17.79 33.18
N LEU A 283 2.93 18.43 32.02
CA LEU A 283 2.80 17.76 30.72
C LEU A 283 3.81 16.60 30.58
N VAL A 284 5.07 16.79 30.97
CA VAL A 284 6.08 15.72 30.91
C VAL A 284 5.72 14.55 31.85
N ALA A 285 5.28 14.84 33.08
CA ALA A 285 4.82 13.81 34.03
C ALA A 285 3.60 13.05 33.50
N LEU A 286 2.62 13.75 32.93
CA LEU A 286 1.44 13.16 32.26
C LEU A 286 1.83 12.22 31.13
N MET A 287 2.81 12.60 30.32
CA MET A 287 3.28 11.79 29.21
C MET A 287 3.97 10.52 29.70
N GLN A 288 4.84 10.62 30.72
CA GLN A 288 5.67 9.52 31.22
C GLN A 288 4.92 8.57 32.16
N GLU A 289 4.16 9.10 33.13
CA GLU A 289 3.56 8.31 34.20
C GLU A 289 2.13 7.84 33.89
N TYR A 290 1.39 8.57 33.04
CA TYR A 290 -0.04 8.32 32.77
C TYR A 290 -0.30 7.65 31.40
N ARG A 291 0.72 7.02 30.79
CA ARG A 291 0.67 6.32 29.47
C ARG A 291 0.32 7.20 28.26
N LEU A 292 0.16 8.52 28.43
CA LEU A 292 -0.25 9.40 27.32
C LEU A 292 0.80 9.47 26.20
N ARG A 293 2.09 9.35 26.52
CA ARG A 293 3.18 9.31 25.52
C ARG A 293 2.92 8.26 24.44
N ASP A 294 2.64 7.03 24.82
CA ASP A 294 2.49 5.91 23.88
C ASP A 294 1.20 6.02 23.05
N MET A 295 0.15 6.66 23.59
CA MET A 295 -1.06 7.02 22.83
C MET A 295 -0.81 8.10 21.77
N PHE A 296 0.09 9.05 22.04
CA PHE A 296 0.40 10.16 21.12
C PHE A 296 1.52 9.84 20.11
N LYS A 297 2.17 8.67 20.19
CA LYS A 297 3.15 8.24 19.19
C LYS A 297 2.54 8.19 17.78
N PRO A 298 3.31 8.47 16.71
CA PRO A 298 2.81 8.46 15.33
C PRO A 298 2.13 7.15 14.87
N SER A 299 2.44 6.02 15.50
CA SER A 299 1.80 4.73 15.21
C SER A 299 0.39 4.59 15.77
N MET A 300 0.00 5.42 16.76
CA MET A 300 -1.29 5.36 17.48
C MET A 300 -1.62 3.97 18.05
N ALA A 301 -0.61 3.13 18.28
CA ALA A 301 -0.78 1.73 18.63
C ALA A 301 -1.53 1.56 19.97
N GLU A 302 -1.14 2.33 20.98
CA GLU A 302 -1.75 2.33 22.32
C GLU A 302 -3.17 2.91 22.30
N LEU A 303 -3.44 3.93 21.46
CA LEU A 303 -4.81 4.41 21.25
C LEU A 303 -5.69 3.28 20.69
N GLY A 304 -5.16 2.50 19.75
CA GLY A 304 -5.84 1.31 19.21
C GLY A 304 -6.13 0.23 20.27
N VAL A 305 -5.18 -0.01 21.19
CA VAL A 305 -5.39 -0.86 22.38
C VAL A 305 -6.57 -0.33 23.20
N CYS A 306 -6.60 0.97 23.50
CA CYS A 306 -7.68 1.58 24.26
C CYS A 306 -9.04 1.48 23.57
N MET A 307 -9.10 1.65 22.24
CA MET A 307 -10.36 1.47 21.49
C MET A 307 -10.85 0.03 21.56
N TYR A 308 -9.98 -0.97 21.37
CA TYR A 308 -10.33 -2.39 21.48
C TYR A 308 -10.76 -2.79 22.90
N GLN A 309 -10.06 -2.26 23.92
CA GLN A 309 -10.45 -2.45 25.32
C GLN A 309 -11.83 -1.84 25.61
N LEU A 310 -12.09 -0.60 25.18
CA LEU A 310 -13.38 0.04 25.38
C LEU A 310 -14.50 -0.71 24.64
N GLU A 311 -14.27 -1.15 23.40
CA GLU A 311 -15.24 -1.93 22.63
C GLU A 311 -15.67 -3.21 23.38
N HIS A 312 -14.71 -3.95 23.97
CA HIS A 312 -14.99 -5.14 24.77
C HIS A 312 -15.66 -4.81 26.12
N LEU A 313 -15.32 -3.68 26.74
CA LEU A 313 -16.01 -3.22 27.96
C LEU A 313 -17.46 -2.78 27.67
N VAL A 314 -17.74 -2.21 26.49
CA VAL A 314 -19.11 -1.91 26.04
C VAL A 314 -19.88 -3.21 25.80
N ALA A 315 -19.26 -4.23 25.18
CA ALA A 315 -19.86 -5.54 25.03
C ALA A 315 -20.22 -6.22 26.38
N ASP A 316 -19.40 -6.02 27.41
CA ASP A 316 -19.68 -6.54 28.77
C ASP A 316 -20.77 -5.78 29.51
N THR A 317 -20.77 -4.44 29.41
CA THR A 317 -21.62 -3.57 30.24
C THR A 317 -22.95 -3.23 29.59
N HIS A 318 -22.96 -3.13 28.26
CA HIS A 318 -24.10 -2.69 27.44
C HIS A 318 -24.22 -3.57 26.18
N PRO A 319 -24.49 -4.88 26.30
CA PRO A 319 -24.49 -5.82 25.17
C PRO A 319 -25.48 -5.45 24.07
N GLU A 320 -26.63 -4.86 24.42
CA GLU A 320 -27.62 -4.33 23.47
C GLU A 320 -27.03 -3.23 22.58
N LEU A 321 -26.29 -2.29 23.19
CA LEU A 321 -25.66 -1.17 22.50
C LEU A 321 -24.51 -1.66 21.62
N TYR A 322 -23.72 -2.62 22.11
CA TYR A 322 -22.66 -3.27 21.32
C TYR A 322 -23.21 -4.00 20.09
N ALA A 323 -24.33 -4.74 20.24
CA ALA A 323 -24.98 -5.43 19.14
C ALA A 323 -25.48 -4.44 18.07
N HIS A 324 -26.09 -3.32 18.50
CA HIS A 324 -26.53 -2.25 17.59
C HIS A 324 -25.35 -1.59 16.86
N PHE A 325 -24.29 -1.20 17.58
CA PHE A 325 -23.07 -0.65 16.99
C PHE A 325 -22.45 -1.61 15.96
N THR A 326 -22.38 -2.91 16.29
CA THR A 326 -21.88 -3.94 15.37
C THR A 326 -22.75 -4.08 14.12
N ALA A 327 -24.08 -4.06 14.27
CA ALA A 327 -25.01 -4.14 13.15
C ALA A 327 -24.95 -2.92 12.21
N GLN A 328 -24.67 -1.74 12.75
CA GLN A 328 -24.51 -0.49 11.99
C GLN A 328 -23.07 -0.26 11.47
N GLY A 329 -22.12 -1.15 11.76
CA GLY A 329 -20.69 -0.96 11.42
C GLY A 329 -20.04 0.23 12.14
N PHE A 330 -20.57 0.62 13.30
CA PHE A 330 -20.15 1.79 14.05
C PHE A 330 -19.06 1.44 15.06
N HIS A 331 -17.81 1.78 14.75
CA HIS A 331 -16.66 1.42 15.58
C HIS A 331 -16.37 2.46 16.68
N THR A 332 -15.91 2.00 17.85
CA THR A 332 -15.56 2.84 19.00
C THR A 332 -14.57 3.97 18.67
N SER A 333 -13.65 3.73 17.73
CA SER A 333 -12.69 4.73 17.25
C SER A 333 -13.32 5.95 16.58
N MET A 334 -14.57 5.86 16.09
CA MET A 334 -15.26 6.96 15.41
C MET A 334 -15.67 8.10 16.36
N TYR A 335 -15.96 7.79 17.63
CA TYR A 335 -16.41 8.77 18.62
C TYR A 335 -15.45 8.93 19.81
N ALA A 336 -14.84 7.84 20.30
CA ALA A 336 -14.05 7.88 21.52
C ALA A 336 -12.61 8.38 21.33
N SER A 337 -12.07 8.41 20.12
CA SER A 337 -10.66 8.81 19.87
C SER A 337 -10.33 10.21 20.42
N SER A 338 -11.23 11.18 20.30
CA SER A 338 -11.05 12.52 20.87
C SER A 338 -11.12 12.52 22.40
N TRP A 339 -11.99 11.70 23.00
CA TRP A 339 -12.16 11.60 24.45
C TRP A 339 -10.87 11.14 25.14
N PHE A 340 -10.18 10.16 24.55
CA PHE A 340 -8.91 9.64 25.05
C PHE A 340 -7.74 10.62 24.77
N LEU A 341 -7.62 11.14 23.55
CA LEU A 341 -6.53 12.04 23.16
C LEU A 341 -6.61 13.44 23.79
N THR A 342 -7.78 13.85 24.28
CA THR A 342 -7.98 15.19 24.88
C THR A 342 -8.48 15.12 26.31
N LEU A 343 -8.63 13.93 26.91
CA LEU A 343 -9.17 13.73 28.26
C LEU A 343 -10.53 14.43 28.44
N PHE A 344 -11.41 14.26 27.46
CA PHE A 344 -12.72 14.93 27.30
C PHE A 344 -12.71 16.46 27.17
N THR A 345 -11.57 17.16 27.23
CA THR A 345 -11.49 18.64 27.18
C THR A 345 -12.07 19.29 25.92
N THR A 346 -12.18 18.54 24.81
CA THR A 346 -12.81 19.01 23.56
C THR A 346 -14.27 18.60 23.41
N ALA A 347 -14.78 17.75 24.31
CA ALA A 347 -16.11 17.15 24.22
C ALA A 347 -17.07 17.64 25.31
N LEU A 348 -16.55 18.19 26.42
CA LEU A 348 -17.31 18.63 27.59
C LEU A 348 -16.85 20.02 28.04
N SER A 349 -17.75 20.76 28.68
CA SER A 349 -17.47 22.07 29.28
C SER A 349 -16.29 22.05 30.25
N LEU A 350 -15.60 23.20 30.34
CA LEU A 350 -14.41 23.39 31.16
C LEU A 350 -14.57 22.93 32.63
N PRO A 351 -15.67 23.20 33.35
CA PRO A 351 -15.83 22.74 34.75
C PRO A 351 -15.88 21.22 34.89
N LEU A 352 -16.55 20.53 33.96
CA LEU A 352 -16.66 19.07 33.96
C LEU A 352 -15.34 18.42 33.48
N ALA A 353 -14.69 19.00 32.47
CA ALA A 353 -13.35 18.59 32.07
C ALA A 353 -12.35 18.71 33.24
N CYS A 354 -12.39 19.79 34.02
CA CYS A 354 -11.61 19.92 35.26
C CYS A 354 -11.93 18.82 36.28
N ARG A 355 -13.21 18.50 36.55
CA ARG A 355 -13.60 17.40 37.47
C ARG A 355 -13.09 16.04 37.00
N ILE A 356 -13.13 15.76 35.70
CA ILE A 356 -12.57 14.52 35.12
C ILE A 356 -11.05 14.50 35.26
N PHE A 357 -10.39 15.64 35.03
CA PHE A 357 -8.94 15.77 35.16
C PHE A 357 -8.46 15.62 36.61
N ASP A 358 -9.17 16.22 37.58
CA ASP A 358 -8.94 16.07 39.02
C ASP A 358 -8.82 14.57 39.38
N VAL A 359 -9.78 13.74 38.94
CA VAL A 359 -9.81 12.28 39.21
C VAL A 359 -8.81 11.51 38.35
N PHE A 360 -8.59 11.90 37.09
CA PHE A 360 -7.59 11.28 36.21
C PHE A 360 -6.18 11.38 36.80
N LEU A 361 -5.81 12.51 37.42
CA LEU A 361 -4.53 12.65 38.12
C LEU A 361 -4.41 11.79 39.40
N SER A 362 -5.51 11.25 39.92
CA SER A 362 -5.53 10.50 41.18
C SER A 362 -5.71 8.98 40.98
N GLU A 363 -6.44 8.58 39.93
CA GLU A 363 -6.73 7.18 39.58
C GLU A 363 -6.11 6.72 38.25
N GLY A 364 -5.61 7.64 37.41
CA GLY A 364 -4.98 7.33 36.13
C GLY A 364 -5.97 7.04 35.00
N MET A 365 -5.48 6.37 33.95
CA MET A 365 -6.21 6.11 32.70
C MET A 365 -7.53 5.33 32.87
N GLU A 366 -7.68 4.54 33.94
CA GLU A 366 -8.94 3.82 34.23
C GLU A 366 -10.14 4.78 34.34
N THR A 367 -9.93 6.01 34.81
CA THR A 367 -10.97 7.05 34.88
C THR A 367 -11.56 7.36 33.51
N ILE A 368 -10.74 7.41 32.46
CA ILE A 368 -11.18 7.75 31.10
C ILE A 368 -12.10 6.66 30.54
N PHE A 369 -11.79 5.39 30.80
CA PHE A 369 -12.69 4.27 30.48
C PHE A 369 -14.00 4.32 31.28
N LYS A 370 -13.94 4.59 32.60
CA LYS A 370 -15.14 4.73 33.45
C LYS A 370 -16.06 5.85 32.95
N VAL A 371 -15.51 7.02 32.64
CA VAL A 371 -16.28 8.16 32.11
C VAL A 371 -16.83 7.86 30.72
N ALA A 372 -16.06 7.25 29.82
CA ALA A 372 -16.55 6.85 28.49
C ALA A 372 -17.74 5.88 28.57
N LEU A 373 -17.69 4.91 29.48
CA LEU A 373 -18.79 3.98 29.73
C LEU A 373 -19.99 4.67 30.41
N ALA A 374 -19.76 5.61 31.34
CA ALA A 374 -20.82 6.40 31.98
C ALA A 374 -21.55 7.31 30.99
N MET A 375 -20.83 7.91 30.05
CA MET A 375 -21.39 8.67 28.92
C MET A 375 -22.29 7.78 28.05
N LEU A 376 -21.84 6.57 27.69
CA LEU A 376 -22.64 5.61 26.94
C LEU A 376 -23.88 5.15 27.72
N GLN A 377 -23.77 4.94 29.02
CA GLN A 377 -24.90 4.59 29.91
C GLN A 377 -25.96 5.71 29.95
N LEU A 378 -25.54 6.98 29.92
CA LEU A 378 -26.45 8.13 29.93
C LEU A 378 -27.19 8.32 28.59
N GLY A 379 -26.55 7.96 27.47
CA GLY A 379 -27.12 8.04 26.11
C GLY A 379 -27.82 6.76 25.61
N LYS A 380 -27.77 5.66 26.38
CA LYS A 380 -28.11 4.30 25.93
C LYS A 380 -29.42 4.20 25.14
N GLU A 381 -30.53 4.67 25.73
CA GLU A 381 -31.89 4.45 25.20
C GLU A 381 -32.09 5.10 23.83
N GLU A 382 -31.46 6.24 23.57
CA GLU A 382 -31.58 6.95 22.30
C GLU A 382 -30.59 6.44 21.26
N LEU A 383 -29.36 6.12 21.67
CA LEU A 383 -28.36 5.50 20.78
C LEU A 383 -28.87 4.19 20.15
N LEU A 384 -29.69 3.41 20.86
CA LEU A 384 -30.35 2.20 20.33
C LEU A 384 -31.37 2.47 19.23
N SER A 385 -31.90 3.70 19.11
CA SER A 385 -32.90 4.08 18.12
C SER A 385 -32.32 4.78 16.87
N LEU A 386 -31.05 5.21 16.95
CA LEU A 386 -30.39 6.02 15.94
C LEU A 386 -29.60 5.19 14.92
N ASP A 387 -29.49 5.69 13.70
CA ASP A 387 -28.62 5.14 12.66
C ASP A 387 -27.18 5.67 12.81
N MET A 388 -26.27 5.25 11.93
CA MET A 388 -24.84 5.62 12.01
C MET A 388 -24.60 7.14 12.00
N GLU A 389 -25.34 7.89 11.18
CA GLU A 389 -25.20 9.36 11.12
C GLU A 389 -25.85 10.04 12.34
N GLY A 390 -27.01 9.56 12.78
CA GLY A 390 -27.70 10.02 13.99
C GLY A 390 -26.86 9.81 15.24
N MET A 391 -26.27 8.63 15.43
CA MET A 391 -25.37 8.34 16.54
C MET A 391 -24.18 9.31 16.56
N LEU A 392 -23.53 9.56 15.41
CA LEU A 392 -22.39 10.47 15.33
C LEU A 392 -22.78 11.91 15.72
N LYS A 393 -23.93 12.41 15.27
CA LYS A 393 -24.46 13.73 15.67
C LYS A 393 -24.78 13.79 17.17
N PHE A 394 -25.38 12.73 17.71
CA PHE A 394 -25.74 12.62 19.12
C PHE A 394 -24.48 12.70 20.01
N PHE A 395 -23.43 11.95 19.68
CA PHE A 395 -22.13 12.01 20.39
C PHE A 395 -21.47 13.39 20.37
N GLN A 396 -21.67 14.18 19.31
CA GLN A 396 -21.03 15.49 19.15
C GLN A 396 -21.80 16.65 19.79
N LYS A 397 -23.12 16.54 19.97
CA LYS A 397 -23.97 17.68 20.40
C LYS A 397 -24.87 17.39 21.60
N GLU A 398 -25.60 16.28 21.56
CA GLU A 398 -26.66 16.03 22.53
C GLU A 398 -26.13 15.33 23.78
N LEU A 399 -25.17 14.42 23.63
CA LEU A 399 -24.56 13.71 24.75
C LEU A 399 -23.76 14.64 25.68
N PRO A 400 -22.94 15.59 25.20
CA PRO A 400 -22.34 16.62 26.05
C PRO A 400 -23.35 17.43 26.86
N GLY A 401 -24.43 17.90 26.23
CA GLY A 401 -25.46 18.68 26.92
C GLY A 401 -26.15 17.91 28.05
N ARG A 402 -26.30 16.59 27.92
CA ARG A 402 -26.83 15.71 29.00
C ARG A 402 -25.84 15.50 30.13
N ALA A 403 -24.56 15.31 29.78
CA ALA A 403 -23.47 15.18 30.74
C ALA A 403 -23.29 16.46 31.58
N GLU A 404 -23.51 17.62 30.97
CA GLU A 404 -23.43 18.94 31.60
C GLU A 404 -24.67 19.30 32.42
N ALA A 405 -25.85 18.75 32.08
CA ALA A 405 -27.08 18.97 32.84
C ALA A 405 -27.06 18.31 34.23
N ASP A 406 -26.32 17.20 34.40
CA ASP A 406 -26.15 16.53 35.70
C ASP A 406 -24.72 15.96 35.86
N PRO A 407 -23.72 16.83 36.13
CA PRO A 407 -22.31 16.43 36.21
C PRO A 407 -22.03 15.45 37.35
N ASP A 408 -22.68 15.63 38.50
CA ASP A 408 -22.46 14.79 39.67
C ASP A 408 -23.05 13.38 39.45
N ARG A 409 -24.18 13.23 38.76
CA ARG A 409 -24.69 11.92 38.35
C ARG A 409 -23.76 11.22 37.37
N LEU A 410 -23.19 11.91 36.40
CA LEU A 410 -22.20 11.31 35.48
C LEU A 410 -20.99 10.76 36.25
N MET A 411 -20.41 11.56 37.15
CA MET A 411 -19.26 11.15 37.95
C MET A 411 -19.62 10.00 38.90
N ASN A 412 -20.79 10.03 39.55
CA ASN A 412 -21.26 8.93 40.41
C ASN A 412 -21.49 7.62 39.62
N ILE A 413 -22.03 7.68 38.41
CA ILE A 413 -22.12 6.53 37.51
C ILE A 413 -20.70 6.01 37.20
N ALA A 414 -19.77 6.88 36.81
CA ALA A 414 -18.38 6.50 36.53
C ALA A 414 -17.68 5.85 37.74
N TYR A 415 -17.87 6.37 38.96
CA TYR A 415 -17.31 5.78 40.19
C TYR A 415 -17.91 4.40 40.51
N SER A 416 -19.17 4.15 40.15
CA SER A 416 -19.82 2.84 40.36
C SER A 416 -19.27 1.74 39.44
N MET A 417 -18.64 2.11 38.30
CA MET A 417 -18.15 1.17 37.29
C MET A 417 -16.86 0.48 37.72
N LYS A 418 -16.92 -0.86 37.77
CA LYS A 418 -15.80 -1.72 38.19
C LYS A 418 -15.13 -2.34 36.96
N ILE A 419 -13.95 -1.83 36.60
CA ILE A 419 -13.11 -2.40 35.55
C ILE A 419 -12.18 -3.46 36.18
N ASN A 420 -12.06 -4.63 35.56
CA ASN A 420 -11.18 -5.70 36.05
C ASN A 420 -9.78 -5.56 35.43
N PRO A 421 -8.72 -5.24 36.19
CA PRO A 421 -7.39 -5.00 35.63
C PRO A 421 -6.76 -6.26 35.03
N LYS A 422 -7.13 -7.46 35.48
CA LYS A 422 -6.69 -8.72 34.84
C LYS A 422 -7.32 -8.87 33.45
N ARG A 423 -8.56 -8.42 33.27
CA ARG A 423 -9.25 -8.44 31.97
C ARG A 423 -8.65 -7.40 31.01
N MET A 424 -8.38 -6.18 31.48
CA MET A 424 -7.70 -5.15 30.67
C MET A 424 -6.36 -5.64 30.12
N LYS A 425 -5.51 -6.22 30.98
CA LYS A 425 -4.22 -6.82 30.58
C LYS A 425 -4.37 -8.05 29.67
N LYS A 426 -5.50 -8.76 29.70
CA LYS A 426 -5.79 -9.83 28.75
C LYS A 426 -6.12 -9.23 27.38
N LEU A 427 -7.06 -8.28 27.33
CA LEU A 427 -7.47 -7.59 26.09
C LEU A 427 -6.30 -6.88 25.39
N GLU A 428 -5.37 -6.31 26.16
CA GLU A 428 -4.11 -5.73 25.65
C GLU A 428 -3.25 -6.76 24.91
N LYS A 429 -3.10 -7.97 25.47
CA LYS A 429 -2.38 -9.08 24.83
C LYS A 429 -3.15 -9.64 23.63
N ASP A 430 -4.45 -9.85 23.78
CA ASP A 430 -5.32 -10.39 22.73
C ASP A 430 -5.28 -9.46 21.49
N TYR A 431 -5.33 -8.13 21.69
CA TYR A 431 -5.15 -7.12 20.63
C TYR A 431 -3.75 -7.12 20.02
N THR A 432 -2.71 -7.27 20.85
CA THR A 432 -1.32 -7.33 20.35
C THR A 432 -1.13 -8.53 19.42
N VAL A 433 -1.64 -9.71 19.80
CA VAL A 433 -1.62 -10.92 18.96
C VAL A 433 -2.44 -10.71 17.68
N LEU A 434 -3.62 -10.10 17.78
CA LEU A 434 -4.46 -9.77 16.62
C LEU A 434 -3.72 -8.85 15.64
N LYS A 435 -3.05 -7.80 16.13
CA LYS A 435 -2.28 -6.87 15.28
C LYS A 435 -1.02 -7.48 14.69
N MET A 436 -0.33 -8.37 15.41
CA MET A 436 0.77 -9.15 14.83
C MET A 436 0.27 -10.03 13.67
N LYS A 437 -0.84 -10.75 13.86
CA LYS A 437 -1.44 -11.59 12.82
C LYS A 437 -1.91 -10.78 11.61
N GLU A 438 -2.58 -9.65 11.81
CA GLU A 438 -2.96 -8.75 10.70
C GLU A 438 -1.75 -8.21 9.93
N GLN A 439 -0.64 -7.94 10.62
CA GLN A 439 0.60 -7.47 9.99
C GLN A 439 1.30 -8.61 9.22
N GLU A 440 1.31 -9.84 9.75
CA GLU A 440 1.79 -11.04 9.06
C GLU A 440 0.97 -11.30 7.78
N GLU A 441 -0.36 -11.31 7.88
CA GLU A 441 -1.29 -11.43 6.75
C GLU A 441 -1.08 -10.32 5.71
N MET A 442 -0.81 -9.08 6.14
CA MET A 442 -0.48 -7.96 5.25
C MET A 442 0.87 -8.13 4.54
N VAL A 443 1.87 -8.68 5.22
CA VAL A 443 3.19 -8.98 4.62
C VAL A 443 3.06 -10.13 3.61
N GLU A 444 2.34 -11.19 3.96
CA GLU A 444 2.05 -12.31 3.04
C GLU A 444 1.25 -11.83 1.83
N LEU A 445 0.21 -11.03 2.02
CA LEU A 445 -0.58 -10.45 0.93
C LEU A 445 0.28 -9.55 0.01
N ARG A 446 1.26 -8.82 0.55
CA ARG A 446 2.23 -8.06 -0.27
C ARG A 446 3.14 -8.99 -1.06
N ARG A 447 3.64 -10.07 -0.45
CA ARG A 447 4.46 -11.10 -1.14
C ARG A 447 3.68 -11.72 -2.30
N LEU A 448 2.47 -12.21 -2.02
CA LEU A 448 1.57 -12.81 -3.01
C LEU A 448 1.20 -11.83 -4.13
N ARG A 449 1.02 -10.53 -3.83
CA ARG A 449 0.78 -9.49 -4.85
C ARG A 449 2.00 -9.20 -5.73
N ALA A 450 3.21 -9.26 -5.18
CA ALA A 450 4.44 -9.13 -5.95
C ALA A 450 4.68 -10.36 -6.84
N GLU A 451 4.50 -11.56 -6.28
CA GLU A 451 4.60 -12.83 -6.99
C GLU A 451 3.57 -12.93 -8.14
N ASN A 452 2.29 -12.59 -7.88
CA ASN A 452 1.26 -12.52 -8.92
C ASN A 452 1.56 -11.48 -10.02
N ARG A 453 2.28 -10.40 -9.70
CA ARG A 453 2.72 -9.41 -10.71
C ARG A 453 3.78 -10.00 -11.63
N LEU A 454 4.79 -10.67 -11.06
CA LEU A 454 5.84 -11.35 -11.81
C LEU A 454 5.30 -12.50 -12.66
N LEU A 455 4.36 -13.28 -12.11
CA LEU A 455 3.70 -14.36 -12.85
C LEU A 455 2.90 -13.81 -14.05
N ARG A 456 2.16 -12.71 -13.88
CA ARG A 456 1.47 -12.05 -15.01
C ARG A 456 2.43 -11.55 -16.08
N GLN A 457 3.50 -10.84 -15.70
CA GLN A 457 4.52 -10.41 -16.65
C GLN A 457 5.15 -11.58 -17.42
N ARG A 458 5.39 -12.72 -16.74
CA ARG A 458 5.88 -13.92 -17.40
C ARG A 458 4.85 -14.55 -18.35
N THR A 459 3.57 -14.54 -17.98
CA THR A 459 2.48 -14.98 -18.87
C THR A 459 2.36 -14.08 -20.09
N GLU A 460 2.35 -12.75 -19.91
CA GLU A 460 2.31 -11.75 -20.99
C GLU A 460 3.49 -11.90 -21.97
N LEU A 461 4.71 -12.18 -21.45
CA LEU A 461 5.89 -12.45 -22.29
C LEU A 461 5.75 -13.76 -23.09
N LEU A 462 5.31 -14.84 -22.44
CA LEU A 462 5.10 -16.13 -23.12
C LEU A 462 3.96 -16.05 -24.16
N GLU A 463 2.91 -15.29 -23.88
CA GLU A 463 1.83 -15.00 -24.82
C GLU A 463 2.38 -14.23 -26.03
N ALA A 464 3.21 -13.20 -25.83
CA ALA A 464 3.86 -12.46 -26.90
C ALA A 464 4.82 -13.33 -27.75
N GLU A 465 5.67 -14.14 -27.12
CA GLU A 465 6.55 -15.11 -27.81
C GLU A 465 5.73 -16.12 -28.64
N SER A 466 4.64 -16.64 -28.06
CA SER A 466 3.75 -17.59 -28.76
C SER A 466 3.03 -16.95 -29.95
N ALA A 467 2.62 -15.69 -29.82
CA ALA A 467 2.03 -14.92 -30.91
C ALA A 467 3.05 -14.69 -32.02
N GLU A 468 4.27 -14.25 -31.71
CA GLU A 468 5.34 -14.03 -32.70
C GLU A 468 5.75 -15.33 -33.43
N LEU A 469 5.73 -16.47 -32.73
CA LEU A 469 5.96 -17.78 -33.34
C LEU A 469 4.84 -18.17 -34.31
N ALA A 470 3.57 -17.97 -33.93
CA ALA A 470 2.43 -18.21 -34.81
C ALA A 470 2.48 -17.28 -36.04
N ASP A 471 2.82 -16.02 -35.84
CA ASP A 471 2.91 -14.99 -36.88
C ASP A 471 4.05 -15.27 -37.89
N ARG A 472 5.19 -15.79 -37.41
CA ARG A 472 6.27 -16.33 -38.25
C ARG A 472 5.84 -17.59 -39.03
N LEU A 473 5.09 -18.49 -38.40
CA LEU A 473 4.58 -19.69 -39.07
C LEU A 473 3.63 -19.33 -40.21
N VAL A 474 2.71 -18.38 -39.97
CA VAL A 474 1.77 -17.86 -40.98
C VAL A 474 2.52 -17.19 -42.12
N ARG A 475 3.46 -16.27 -41.85
CA ARG A 475 4.32 -15.67 -42.89
C ARG A 475 5.04 -16.73 -43.72
N GLY A 476 5.62 -17.74 -43.07
CA GLY A 476 6.29 -18.84 -43.75
C GLY A 476 5.36 -19.81 -44.49
N GLN A 477 4.04 -19.79 -44.25
CA GLN A 477 3.06 -20.50 -45.07
C GLN A 477 2.60 -19.65 -46.26
N VAL A 478 2.36 -18.36 -46.05
CA VAL A 478 1.99 -17.41 -47.12
C VAL A 478 3.10 -17.32 -48.17
N SER A 479 4.35 -17.11 -47.77
CA SER A 479 5.50 -17.03 -48.69
C SER A 479 5.69 -18.32 -49.50
N ARG A 480 5.45 -19.50 -48.92
CA ARG A 480 5.49 -20.78 -49.69
C ARG A 480 4.33 -20.89 -50.69
N ALA A 481 3.13 -20.41 -50.35
CA ALA A 481 2.02 -20.38 -51.28
C ALA A 481 2.25 -19.39 -52.44
N GLU A 482 2.86 -18.23 -52.15
CA GLU A 482 3.28 -17.24 -53.17
C GLU A 482 4.39 -17.80 -54.09
N GLU A 483 5.36 -18.54 -53.53
CA GLU A 483 6.39 -19.26 -54.31
C GLU A 483 5.76 -20.35 -55.19
N GLU A 484 4.80 -21.13 -54.69
CA GLU A 484 4.09 -22.14 -55.49
C GLU A 484 3.24 -21.51 -56.60
N GLU A 485 2.54 -20.40 -56.33
CA GLU A 485 1.76 -19.68 -57.33
C GLU A 485 2.64 -19.08 -58.44
N THR A 486 3.73 -18.40 -58.05
CA THR A 486 4.67 -17.81 -59.02
C THR A 486 5.40 -18.88 -59.84
N ALA A 487 5.82 -20.00 -59.23
CA ALA A 487 6.39 -21.14 -59.94
C ALA A 487 5.40 -21.74 -60.95
N PHE A 488 4.11 -21.86 -60.59
CA PHE A 488 3.06 -22.32 -61.49
C PHE A 488 2.83 -21.36 -62.67
N VAL A 489 2.82 -20.05 -62.43
CA VAL A 489 2.71 -19.04 -63.50
C VAL A 489 3.90 -19.12 -64.46
N ILE A 490 5.13 -19.16 -63.94
CA ILE A 490 6.35 -19.31 -64.73
C ILE A 490 6.31 -20.60 -65.55
N GLN A 491 5.91 -21.72 -64.94
CA GLN A 491 5.80 -23.00 -65.66
C GLN A 491 4.79 -22.94 -66.81
N ARG A 492 3.65 -22.26 -66.62
CA ARG A 492 2.63 -22.03 -67.65
C ARG A 492 3.15 -21.16 -68.80
N GLU A 493 3.82 -20.06 -68.48
CA GLU A 493 4.42 -19.16 -69.49
C GLU A 493 5.54 -19.84 -70.26
N LEU A 494 6.39 -20.61 -69.58
CA LEU A 494 7.48 -21.38 -70.18
C LEU A 494 6.94 -22.47 -71.12
N THR A 495 5.81 -23.11 -70.79
CA THR A 495 5.12 -24.01 -71.73
C THR A 495 4.51 -23.28 -72.94
N ALA A 496 3.96 -22.07 -72.76
CA ALA A 496 3.45 -21.27 -73.87
C ALA A 496 4.59 -20.80 -74.80
N LEU A 497 5.71 -20.32 -74.24
CA LEU A 497 6.93 -19.94 -74.97
C LEU A 497 7.56 -21.12 -75.71
N ARG A 498 7.52 -22.34 -75.14
CA ARG A 498 7.95 -23.55 -75.86
C ARG A 498 7.05 -23.86 -77.05
N HIS A 499 5.74 -23.66 -76.94
CA HIS A 499 4.82 -23.85 -78.06
C HIS A 499 5.08 -22.82 -79.16
N THR A 500 5.18 -21.53 -78.83
CA THR A 500 5.44 -20.48 -79.83
C THR A 500 6.82 -20.62 -80.45
N HIS A 501 7.85 -21.03 -79.70
CA HIS A 501 9.17 -21.37 -80.27
C HIS A 501 9.09 -22.56 -81.21
N LEU A 502 8.33 -23.61 -80.89
CA LEU A 502 8.17 -24.76 -81.79
C LEU A 502 7.47 -24.34 -83.10
N GLU A 503 6.46 -23.48 -82.98
CA GLU A 503 5.69 -22.94 -84.09
C GLU A 503 6.52 -21.99 -84.98
N THR A 504 7.30 -21.07 -84.40
CA THR A 504 8.22 -20.21 -85.16
C THR A 504 9.40 -21.00 -85.74
N SER A 505 9.90 -22.02 -85.04
CA SER A 505 10.92 -22.93 -85.59
C SER A 505 10.37 -23.72 -86.78
N HIS A 506 9.10 -24.13 -86.76
CA HIS A 506 8.46 -24.80 -87.88
C HIS A 506 8.20 -23.85 -89.05
N GLN A 507 7.77 -22.61 -88.78
CA GLN A 507 7.67 -21.55 -89.81
C GLN A 507 9.04 -21.22 -90.41
N LEU A 508 10.11 -21.19 -89.61
CA LEU A 508 11.48 -20.99 -90.08
C LEU A 508 11.97 -22.18 -90.92
N GLU A 509 11.61 -23.41 -90.55
CA GLU A 509 11.93 -24.61 -91.32
C GLU A 509 11.18 -24.63 -92.67
N GLN A 510 9.89 -24.25 -92.69
CA GLN A 510 9.12 -24.03 -93.91
C GLN A 510 9.75 -22.92 -94.77
N ALA A 511 10.08 -21.77 -94.19
CA ALA A 511 10.76 -20.68 -94.89
C ALA A 511 12.16 -21.07 -95.36
N HIS A 512 12.86 -21.99 -94.68
CA HIS A 512 14.13 -22.56 -95.14
C HIS A 512 13.94 -23.60 -96.25
N GLU A 513 12.82 -24.30 -96.31
CA GLU A 513 12.45 -25.18 -97.44
C GLU A 513 12.06 -24.34 -98.67
N GLU A 514 11.30 -23.26 -98.47
CA GLU A 514 11.00 -22.25 -99.50
C GLU A 514 12.28 -21.56 -99.98
N LEU A 515 13.15 -21.11 -99.06
CA LEU A 515 14.46 -20.55 -99.40
C LEU A 515 15.39 -21.60 -100.04
N ARG A 516 15.30 -22.90 -99.71
CA ARG A 516 16.02 -23.94 -100.46
C ARG A 516 15.46 -24.12 -101.86
N SER A 517 14.13 -24.11 -102.04
CA SER A 517 13.51 -24.17 -103.37
C SER A 517 13.85 -22.94 -104.23
N LEU A 518 13.89 -21.74 -103.62
CA LEU A 518 14.30 -20.50 -104.24
C LEU A 518 15.83 -20.44 -104.45
N SER A 519 16.63 -21.04 -103.57
CA SER A 519 18.08 -21.13 -103.71
C SER A 519 18.47 -22.13 -104.80
N ILE A 520 17.72 -23.21 -105.01
CA ILE A 520 17.88 -24.09 -106.17
C ILE A 520 17.53 -23.33 -107.47
N LEU A 521 16.56 -22.41 -107.43
CA LEU A 521 16.25 -21.50 -108.54
C LEU A 521 17.27 -20.35 -108.71
N LEU A 522 18.02 -19.99 -107.66
CA LEU A 522 19.09 -18.97 -107.67
C LEU A 522 20.49 -19.56 -107.95
N GLU A 523 20.69 -20.86 -107.74
CA GLU A 523 21.96 -21.56 -108.03
C GLU A 523 22.23 -21.71 -109.54
N GLU A 524 21.23 -21.51 -110.41
CA GLU A 524 21.47 -21.28 -111.83
C GLU A 524 21.97 -19.86 -112.17
N ASN A 525 21.99 -18.91 -111.22
CA ASN A 525 22.28 -17.50 -111.51
C ASN A 525 23.22 -16.78 -110.52
N VAL A 526 24.51 -17.15 -110.60
CA VAL A 526 25.69 -16.28 -110.46
C VAL A 526 26.01 -15.66 -109.06
N ASN A 527 27.04 -16.25 -108.44
CA ASN A 527 28.18 -15.65 -107.72
C ASN A 527 28.01 -14.57 -106.62
N SER A 528 28.85 -14.78 -105.58
CA SER A 528 29.80 -13.80 -104.97
C SER A 528 29.44 -13.01 -103.69
N LYS A 529 30.04 -13.47 -102.56
CA LYS A 529 30.68 -12.68 -101.46
C LYS A 529 29.76 -11.81 -100.57
N GLN A 530 29.99 -11.54 -99.28
CA GLN A 530 31.20 -11.41 -98.44
C GLN A 530 30.78 -11.25 -96.95
N SER A 531 31.72 -11.42 -95.99
CA SER A 531 31.72 -10.81 -94.62
C SER A 531 30.68 -11.33 -93.60
N SER A 532 30.95 -11.66 -92.33
CA SER A 532 32.09 -11.52 -91.38
C SER A 532 32.32 -10.15 -90.70
N LEU A 533 31.46 -9.76 -89.75
CA LEU A 533 31.87 -8.88 -88.63
C LEU A 533 31.12 -9.02 -87.28
N ASP A 534 30.05 -9.83 -87.15
CA ASP A 534 29.19 -9.79 -85.93
C ASP A 534 29.57 -10.74 -84.78
N GLU A 535 30.42 -11.76 -85.01
CA GLU A 535 30.68 -12.82 -84.02
C GLU A 535 31.50 -12.39 -82.77
N ILE A 536 32.12 -11.20 -82.79
CA ILE A 536 33.05 -10.77 -81.74
C ILE A 536 32.34 -9.93 -80.66
N SER A 537 31.35 -9.10 -81.03
CA SER A 537 30.64 -8.25 -80.06
C SER A 537 29.78 -9.08 -79.09
N LEU A 538 29.02 -10.04 -79.62
CA LEU A 538 28.13 -10.90 -78.83
C LEU A 538 28.89 -11.79 -77.82
N LYS A 539 30.15 -12.17 -78.12
CA LYS A 539 30.98 -12.96 -77.19
C LYS A 539 31.60 -12.12 -76.08
N GLN A 540 31.84 -10.82 -76.32
CA GLN A 540 32.32 -9.87 -75.30
C GLN A 540 31.22 -9.58 -74.25
N GLU A 541 30.00 -9.31 -74.71
CA GLU A 541 28.86 -8.98 -73.86
C GLU A 541 28.40 -10.19 -73.00
N ALA A 542 28.40 -11.39 -73.59
CA ALA A 542 28.12 -12.65 -72.88
C ALA A 542 29.22 -13.07 -71.88
N LEU A 543 30.41 -12.45 -71.91
CA LEU A 543 31.45 -12.61 -70.89
C LEU A 543 31.22 -11.63 -69.72
N SER A 544 30.93 -10.35 -69.98
CA SER A 544 30.63 -9.35 -68.95
C SER A 544 29.49 -9.81 -68.02
N GLN A 545 28.38 -10.28 -68.60
CA GLN A 545 27.23 -10.79 -67.85
C GLN A 545 27.56 -12.01 -66.97
N LYS A 546 28.57 -12.82 -67.34
CA LYS A 546 29.03 -13.95 -66.53
C LYS A 546 29.95 -13.51 -65.41
N GLU A 547 30.79 -12.51 -65.63
CA GLU A 547 31.65 -11.95 -64.58
C GLU A 547 30.80 -11.26 -63.49
N GLU A 548 29.79 -10.48 -63.88
CA GLU A 548 28.81 -9.87 -62.95
C GLU A 548 28.05 -10.93 -62.13
N MET A 549 27.55 -11.99 -62.77
CA MET A 549 26.86 -13.08 -62.07
C MET A 549 27.78 -13.85 -61.12
N ILE A 550 29.06 -14.06 -61.48
CA ILE A 550 30.05 -14.67 -60.58
C ILE A 550 30.31 -13.77 -59.37
N GLN A 551 30.37 -12.45 -59.56
CA GLN A 551 30.58 -11.49 -58.48
C GLN A 551 29.41 -11.47 -57.48
N CYS A 552 28.16 -11.44 -57.96
CA CYS A 552 26.97 -11.56 -57.10
C CYS A 552 26.96 -12.87 -56.30
N LEU A 553 27.30 -14.01 -56.93
CA LEU A 553 27.38 -15.30 -56.24
C LEU A 553 28.51 -15.37 -55.20
N GLN A 554 29.62 -14.66 -55.41
CA GLN A 554 30.68 -14.54 -54.40
C GLN A 554 30.23 -13.70 -53.20
N GLU A 555 29.50 -12.62 -53.40
CA GLU A 555 28.96 -11.78 -52.31
C GLU A 555 27.89 -12.51 -51.48
N GLU A 556 26.98 -13.26 -52.12
CA GLU A 556 26.03 -14.13 -51.41
C GLU A 556 26.76 -15.21 -50.59
N LEU A 557 27.77 -15.87 -51.16
CA LEU A 557 28.55 -16.89 -50.45
C LEU A 557 29.28 -16.33 -49.22
N VAL A 558 29.77 -15.09 -49.30
CA VAL A 558 30.37 -14.38 -48.14
C VAL A 558 29.31 -14.06 -47.09
N ARG A 559 28.12 -13.57 -47.49
CA ARG A 559 27.01 -13.30 -46.56
C ARG A 559 26.52 -14.55 -45.84
N VAL A 560 26.32 -15.66 -46.55
CA VAL A 560 25.91 -16.95 -45.96
C VAL A 560 26.94 -17.44 -44.94
N ARG A 561 28.24 -17.43 -45.29
CA ARG A 561 29.30 -17.86 -44.34
C ARG A 561 29.42 -16.97 -43.11
N LEU A 562 29.15 -15.68 -43.24
CA LEU A 562 29.17 -14.75 -42.11
C LEU A 562 27.98 -15.03 -41.17
N HIS A 563 26.79 -15.28 -41.74
CA HIS A 563 25.62 -15.69 -40.98
C HIS A 563 25.77 -17.07 -40.32
N GLU A 564 26.38 -18.05 -40.98
CA GLU A 564 26.73 -19.35 -40.38
C GLU A 564 27.68 -19.17 -39.18
N ALA A 565 28.69 -18.30 -39.29
CA ALA A 565 29.63 -18.02 -38.20
C ALA A 565 28.97 -17.31 -37.00
N GLU A 566 28.00 -16.43 -37.24
CA GLU A 566 27.18 -15.80 -36.19
C GLU A 566 26.29 -16.84 -35.48
N ASN A 567 25.61 -17.70 -36.24
CA ASN A 567 24.80 -18.78 -35.69
C ASN A 567 25.65 -19.74 -34.84
N ASP A 568 26.85 -20.13 -35.31
CA ASP A 568 27.80 -20.95 -34.54
C ASP A 568 28.35 -20.25 -33.29
N ALA A 569 28.35 -18.91 -33.22
CA ALA A 569 28.65 -18.17 -32.00
C ALA A 569 27.49 -18.29 -30.99
N THR A 570 26.25 -18.00 -31.41
CA THR A 570 25.08 -18.09 -30.51
C THR A 570 24.86 -19.51 -29.96
N ILE A 571 25.09 -20.54 -30.77
CA ILE A 571 24.99 -21.94 -30.35
C ILE A 571 26.03 -22.29 -29.26
N ARG A 572 27.23 -21.70 -29.32
CA ARG A 572 28.26 -21.92 -28.27
C ARG A 572 27.88 -21.24 -26.96
N ASP A 573 27.37 -20.02 -27.01
CA ASP A 573 26.96 -19.28 -25.80
C ASP A 573 25.76 -19.94 -25.11
N LEU A 574 24.77 -20.40 -25.89
CA LEU A 574 23.62 -21.17 -25.37
C LEU A 574 24.07 -22.49 -24.71
N ARG A 575 25.03 -23.20 -25.30
CA ARG A 575 25.59 -24.43 -24.70
C ARG A 575 26.32 -24.17 -23.38
N ALA A 576 27.08 -23.09 -23.29
CA ALA A 576 27.75 -22.70 -22.04
C ALA A 576 26.72 -22.37 -20.94
N ARG A 577 25.65 -21.64 -21.28
CA ARG A 577 24.60 -21.28 -20.31
C ARG A 577 23.80 -22.49 -19.81
N ILE A 578 23.60 -23.51 -20.65
CA ILE A 578 22.96 -24.77 -20.24
C ILE A 578 23.82 -25.50 -19.20
N GLN A 579 25.13 -25.61 -19.41
CA GLN A 579 26.04 -26.27 -18.46
C GLN A 579 26.08 -25.58 -17.09
N GLU A 580 26.03 -24.26 -17.06
CA GLU A 580 25.96 -23.46 -15.82
C GLU A 580 24.67 -23.79 -15.02
N LEU A 581 23.52 -23.79 -15.70
CA LEU A 581 22.22 -24.11 -15.09
C LEU A 581 22.10 -25.58 -14.64
N GLU A 582 22.76 -26.51 -15.33
CA GLU A 582 22.84 -27.92 -14.91
C GLU A 582 23.67 -28.09 -13.64
N GLN A 583 24.76 -27.33 -13.49
CA GLN A 583 25.60 -27.34 -12.30
C GLN A 583 24.88 -26.72 -11.08
N ASP A 584 24.17 -25.60 -11.26
CA ASP A 584 23.34 -24.99 -10.20
C ASP A 584 22.20 -25.92 -9.76
N LYS A 585 21.58 -26.63 -10.70
CA LYS A 585 20.54 -27.63 -10.39
C LYS A 585 21.10 -28.83 -9.63
N LYS A 586 22.39 -29.15 -9.79
CA LYS A 586 23.06 -30.21 -9.05
C LYS A 586 23.35 -29.79 -7.60
N THR A 587 23.89 -28.60 -7.38
CA THR A 587 24.15 -28.09 -6.01
C THR A 587 22.85 -27.95 -5.20
N LEU A 588 21.77 -27.46 -5.82
CA LEU A 588 20.43 -27.40 -5.22
C LEU A 588 19.80 -28.77 -4.89
N ARG A 589 20.28 -29.87 -5.49
CA ARG A 589 19.85 -31.24 -5.18
C ARG A 589 20.68 -31.90 -4.09
N GLU A 590 21.94 -31.50 -3.94
CA GLU A 590 22.81 -31.97 -2.86
C GLU A 590 22.40 -31.36 -1.50
N SER A 591 21.74 -30.19 -1.50
CA SER A 591 21.02 -29.65 -0.34
C SER A 591 19.62 -30.28 -0.16
N THR A 592 19.54 -31.39 0.58
CA THR A 592 18.27 -32.01 1.02
C THR A 592 18.17 -32.07 2.57
N PRO A 593 16.95 -32.23 3.16
CA PRO A 593 16.58 -31.44 4.35
C PRO A 593 16.71 -32.12 5.73
N ASP A 594 16.73 -31.27 6.76
CA ASP A 594 16.29 -31.50 8.16
C ASP A 594 16.84 -32.72 8.93
N ASN A 595 18.17 -32.80 9.01
CA ASN A 595 18.86 -33.54 10.08
C ASN A 595 18.49 -33.04 11.50
N SER A 596 17.96 -31.81 11.60
CA SER A 596 17.44 -31.15 12.80
C SER A 596 16.20 -31.86 13.39
N VAL A 597 15.25 -32.25 12.53
CA VAL A 597 13.95 -32.80 12.94
C VAL A 597 14.09 -34.24 13.44
N ALA A 598 14.93 -35.04 12.81
CA ALA A 598 15.26 -36.39 13.28
C ALA A 598 15.87 -36.36 14.69
N HIS A 599 16.87 -35.49 14.92
CA HIS A 599 17.50 -35.34 16.24
C HIS A 599 16.52 -34.86 17.32
N LEU A 600 15.59 -33.95 16.98
CA LEU A 600 14.54 -33.49 17.88
C LEU A 600 13.55 -34.61 18.25
N GLN A 601 13.24 -35.52 17.33
CA GLN A 601 12.38 -36.66 17.60
C GLN A 601 13.05 -37.68 18.54
N GLU A 602 14.34 -37.95 18.35
CA GLU A 602 15.12 -38.83 19.24
C GLU A 602 15.26 -38.26 20.67
N GLU A 603 15.57 -36.96 20.81
CA GLU A 603 15.62 -36.29 22.12
C GLU A 603 14.26 -36.37 22.85
N LEU A 604 13.15 -36.17 22.14
CA LEU A 604 11.81 -36.23 22.72
C LEU A 604 11.43 -37.64 23.22
N ILE A 605 11.81 -38.69 22.48
CA ILE A 605 11.59 -40.08 22.89
C ILE A 605 12.40 -40.39 24.17
N ALA A 606 13.66 -39.96 24.23
CA ALA A 606 14.54 -40.18 25.39
C ALA A 606 14.13 -39.41 26.66
N VAL A 607 13.40 -38.30 26.53
CA VAL A 607 12.78 -37.59 27.67
C VAL A 607 11.54 -38.34 28.16
N LYS A 608 10.63 -38.73 27.25
CA LYS A 608 9.38 -39.42 27.63
C LYS A 608 9.58 -40.78 28.28
N LEU A 609 10.62 -41.53 27.89
CA LEU A 609 10.96 -42.80 28.54
C LEU A 609 11.36 -42.61 30.01
N ARG A 610 12.22 -41.62 30.31
CA ARG A 610 12.63 -41.31 31.69
C ARG A 610 11.48 -40.82 32.56
N GLU A 611 10.57 -40.04 31.99
CA GLU A 611 9.34 -39.60 32.68
C GLU A 611 8.42 -40.78 33.03
N ALA A 612 8.27 -41.75 32.12
CA ALA A 612 7.47 -42.95 32.35
C ALA A 612 8.05 -43.85 33.46
N GLU A 613 9.36 -44.08 33.45
CA GLU A 613 10.06 -44.87 34.49
C GLU A 613 9.94 -44.23 35.88
N ALA A 614 10.13 -42.91 35.96
CA ALA A 614 9.96 -42.15 37.20
C ALA A 614 8.54 -42.27 37.76
N ASN A 615 7.52 -42.07 36.93
CA ASN A 615 6.11 -42.18 37.32
C ASN A 615 5.74 -43.59 37.82
N LEU A 616 6.29 -44.65 37.21
CA LEU A 616 6.06 -46.02 37.64
C LEU A 616 6.62 -46.26 39.06
N SER A 617 7.84 -45.79 39.33
CA SER A 617 8.49 -45.91 40.64
C SER A 617 7.73 -45.15 41.76
N LEU A 618 7.09 -44.04 41.41
CA LEU A 618 6.28 -43.22 42.31
C LEU A 618 4.97 -43.93 42.67
N LYS A 619 4.35 -44.60 41.70
CA LYS A 619 3.14 -45.40 41.90
C LYS A 619 3.37 -46.57 42.85
N ASP A 620 4.47 -47.30 42.67
CA ASP A 620 4.87 -48.40 43.57
C ASP A 620 5.13 -47.91 44.99
N LEU A 621 5.73 -46.73 45.16
CA LEU A 621 5.95 -46.15 46.49
C LEU A 621 4.65 -45.75 47.17
N ARG A 622 3.74 -45.08 46.45
CA ARG A 622 2.42 -44.69 46.96
C ARG A 622 1.61 -45.92 47.36
N GLN A 623 1.68 -47.00 46.59
CA GLN A 623 1.07 -48.28 46.96
C GLN A 623 1.63 -48.81 48.29
N ARG A 624 2.95 -48.85 48.48
CA ARG A 624 3.56 -49.28 49.75
C ARG A 624 3.16 -48.41 50.95
N VAL A 625 3.01 -47.08 50.76
CA VAL A 625 2.49 -46.18 51.80
C VAL A 625 1.04 -46.54 52.15
N THR A 626 0.19 -46.80 51.16
CA THR A 626 -1.19 -47.24 51.43
C THR A 626 -1.28 -48.62 52.09
N GLU A 627 -0.40 -49.56 51.74
CA GLU A 627 -0.30 -50.88 52.39
C GLU A 627 0.13 -50.76 53.86
N LEU A 628 1.13 -49.92 54.17
CA LEU A 628 1.55 -49.66 55.54
C LEU A 628 0.48 -48.92 56.36
N SER A 629 -0.18 -47.93 55.77
CA SER A 629 -1.27 -47.17 56.41
C SER A 629 -2.48 -48.06 56.72
N THR A 630 -2.89 -48.91 55.77
CA THR A 630 -3.99 -49.88 55.99
C THR A 630 -3.63 -50.97 56.99
N ALA A 631 -2.38 -51.48 56.99
CA ALA A 631 -1.90 -52.40 58.01
C ALA A 631 -1.92 -51.76 59.41
N TRP A 632 -1.51 -50.50 59.54
CA TRP A 632 -1.59 -49.75 60.80
C TRP A 632 -3.04 -49.53 61.26
N GLN A 633 -3.93 -49.14 60.34
CA GLN A 633 -5.34 -48.92 60.63
C GLN A 633 -6.06 -50.21 61.05
N LYS A 634 -5.65 -51.36 60.49
CA LYS A 634 -6.12 -52.70 60.89
C LYS A 634 -5.61 -53.08 62.28
N HIS A 635 -4.33 -52.86 62.58
CA HIS A 635 -3.75 -53.06 63.92
C HIS A 635 -4.51 -52.23 64.97
N LEU A 636 -4.80 -50.96 64.68
CA LEU A 636 -5.56 -50.07 65.55
C LEU A 636 -7.01 -50.57 65.79
N GLN A 637 -7.64 -51.19 64.79
CA GLN A 637 -8.98 -51.78 64.92
C GLN A 637 -8.99 -53.09 65.72
N GLU A 638 -8.04 -54.00 65.46
CA GLU A 638 -7.88 -55.27 66.18
C GLU A 638 -7.59 -55.01 67.67
N HIS A 639 -6.77 -54.01 67.99
CA HIS A 639 -6.47 -53.64 69.37
C HIS A 639 -7.59 -52.82 70.05
N ARG A 640 -8.51 -52.20 69.29
CA ARG A 640 -9.72 -51.58 69.85
C ARG A 640 -10.79 -52.62 70.21
N ALA A 641 -10.80 -53.76 69.50
CA ALA A 641 -11.69 -54.88 69.80
C ALA A 641 -11.25 -55.65 71.07
N SER A 642 -9.95 -55.72 71.38
CA SER A 642 -9.47 -56.38 72.60
C SER A 642 -9.81 -55.60 73.90
N HIS A 643 -10.17 -54.33 73.80
CA HIS A 643 -10.61 -53.48 74.93
C HIS A 643 -12.14 -53.45 75.14
N SER A 644 -12.94 -54.25 74.43
CA SER A 644 -14.41 -54.23 74.53
C SER A 644 -15.06 -55.46 75.22
N ALA A 645 -14.28 -56.24 75.97
CA ALA A 645 -14.81 -57.34 76.80
C ALA A 645 -15.26 -56.86 78.20
N PRO A 646 -16.51 -57.12 78.64
CA PRO A 646 -16.98 -56.74 79.97
C PRO A 646 -16.61 -57.80 81.03
N ALA A 647 -16.09 -57.36 82.17
CA ALA A 647 -15.85 -58.22 83.34
C ALA A 647 -16.38 -57.55 84.62
N ALA A 648 -16.95 -58.35 85.52
CA ALA A 648 -17.78 -57.90 86.63
C ALA A 648 -17.04 -57.73 87.97
N ASP A 649 -17.64 -56.90 88.83
CA ASP A 649 -17.57 -56.77 90.30
C ASP A 649 -16.29 -57.10 91.12
N SER A 650 -16.15 -56.26 92.17
CA SER A 650 -15.32 -56.37 93.38
C SER A 650 -13.86 -55.85 93.34
N THR A 651 -13.37 -55.45 94.52
CA THR A 651 -12.22 -54.55 94.77
C THR A 651 -11.04 -55.31 95.45
N PRO A 652 -9.85 -54.74 95.79
CA PRO A 652 -9.33 -53.37 95.64
C PRO A 652 -7.84 -53.17 95.19
N LYS A 653 -7.56 -52.04 94.53
CA LYS A 653 -6.39 -51.13 94.70
C LYS A 653 -4.90 -51.60 94.64
N LYS A 654 -4.54 -52.80 94.15
CA LYS A 654 -3.10 -53.17 93.97
C LYS A 654 -2.60 -53.39 92.53
N LEU A 655 -3.42 -53.16 91.50
CA LEU A 655 -3.07 -53.38 90.08
C LEU A 655 -2.71 -52.11 89.28
N LEU A 656 -2.93 -50.91 89.82
CA LEU A 656 -2.67 -49.63 89.14
C LEU A 656 -1.21 -49.44 88.67
N PHE A 657 -0.24 -50.18 89.22
CA PHE A 657 1.17 -50.08 88.82
C PHE A 657 1.54 -50.98 87.61
N TRP A 658 0.71 -51.96 87.26
CA TRP A 658 0.93 -52.80 86.06
C TRP A 658 0.10 -52.33 84.86
N GLU A 659 -1.14 -51.86 85.07
CA GLU A 659 -1.91 -51.19 84.00
C GLU A 659 -1.15 -49.99 83.43
N ASN A 660 -0.54 -49.16 84.29
CA ASN A 660 0.20 -47.98 83.83
C ASN A 660 1.43 -48.33 82.97
N ARG A 661 2.13 -49.44 83.27
CA ARG A 661 3.24 -49.92 82.43
C ARG A 661 2.75 -50.48 81.09
N GLY A 662 1.60 -51.15 81.07
CA GLY A 662 0.95 -51.57 79.83
C GLY A 662 0.63 -50.38 78.94
N HIS A 663 0.01 -49.34 79.51
CA HIS A 663 -0.30 -48.09 78.80
C HIS A 663 0.95 -47.30 78.38
N GLU A 664 2.02 -47.27 79.17
CA GLU A 664 3.29 -46.63 78.79
C GLU A 664 3.97 -47.36 77.62
N VAL A 665 4.00 -48.69 77.62
CA VAL A 665 4.55 -49.48 76.50
C VAL A 665 3.68 -49.34 75.24
N GLN A 666 2.35 -49.42 75.37
CA GLN A 666 1.41 -49.19 74.27
C GLN A 666 1.59 -47.80 73.65
N LYS A 667 1.69 -46.76 74.49
CA LYS A 667 1.92 -45.40 74.02
C LYS A 667 3.25 -45.26 73.28
N LEU A 668 4.31 -45.93 73.76
CA LEU A 668 5.60 -45.96 73.06
C LEU A 668 5.55 -46.73 71.73
N GLU A 669 4.72 -47.78 71.63
CA GLU A 669 4.49 -48.51 70.36
C GLU A 669 3.65 -47.68 69.35
N GLU A 670 2.64 -46.94 69.83
CA GLU A 670 1.88 -45.98 69.04
C GLU A 670 2.75 -44.79 68.58
N ASP A 671 3.57 -44.23 69.47
CA ASP A 671 4.53 -43.17 69.15
C ASP A 671 5.62 -43.68 68.17
N LEU A 672 6.05 -44.95 68.27
CA LEU A 672 6.99 -45.58 67.34
C LEU A 672 6.39 -45.82 65.94
N MET A 673 5.14 -46.27 65.86
CA MET A 673 4.49 -46.49 64.56
C MET A 673 4.06 -45.18 63.89
N THR A 674 3.61 -44.19 64.66
CA THR A 674 3.33 -42.85 64.10
C THR A 674 4.61 -42.11 63.67
N THR A 675 5.74 -42.29 64.37
CA THR A 675 7.03 -41.78 63.89
C THR A 675 7.53 -42.49 62.64
N ARG A 676 7.35 -43.82 62.51
CA ARG A 676 7.65 -44.55 61.26
C ARG A 676 6.79 -44.12 60.07
N ILE A 677 5.50 -43.82 60.30
CA ILE A 677 4.62 -43.28 59.26
C ILE A 677 5.12 -41.91 58.82
N ARG A 678 5.42 -41.01 59.76
CA ARG A 678 5.99 -39.68 59.45
C ARG A 678 7.36 -39.74 58.77
N GLU A 679 8.21 -40.71 59.13
CA GLU A 679 9.49 -40.96 58.48
C GLU A 679 9.27 -41.43 57.02
N MET A 680 8.32 -42.33 56.79
CA MET A 680 7.97 -42.78 55.43
C MET A 680 7.34 -41.64 54.61
N GLU A 681 6.45 -40.84 55.19
CA GLU A 681 5.86 -39.64 54.57
C GLU A 681 6.97 -38.66 54.17
N ALA A 682 7.88 -38.28 55.08
CA ALA A 682 9.02 -37.42 54.78
C ALA A 682 9.96 -38.02 53.71
N LEU A 683 10.19 -39.34 53.72
CA LEU A 683 10.96 -40.03 52.67
C LEU A 683 10.25 -40.02 51.32
N THR A 684 8.91 -40.01 51.28
CA THR A 684 8.14 -39.84 50.04
C THR A 684 8.22 -38.40 49.54
N GLU A 685 8.04 -37.39 50.41
CA GLU A 685 8.21 -35.97 50.07
C GLU A 685 9.61 -35.66 49.53
N VAL A 686 10.67 -36.16 50.18
CA VAL A 686 12.06 -35.99 49.71
C VAL A 686 12.29 -36.63 48.33
N LYS A 687 11.61 -37.75 48.02
CA LYS A 687 11.68 -38.36 46.69
C LYS A 687 10.87 -37.59 45.64
N GLU A 688 9.68 -37.10 45.98
CA GLU A 688 8.89 -36.23 45.10
C GLU A 688 9.64 -34.92 44.78
N LEU A 689 10.31 -34.32 45.77
CA LEU A 689 11.18 -33.15 45.57
C LEU A 689 12.39 -33.47 44.69
N ARG A 690 13.04 -34.64 44.87
CA ARG A 690 14.15 -35.06 43.98
C ARG A 690 13.68 -35.30 42.54
N LEU A 691 12.49 -35.86 42.34
CA LEU A 691 11.90 -35.99 41.00
C LEU A 691 11.58 -34.63 40.40
N LYS A 692 11.06 -33.67 41.19
CA LYS A 692 10.83 -32.30 40.70
C LYS A 692 12.13 -31.59 40.34
N VAL A 693 13.22 -31.80 41.08
CA VAL A 693 14.56 -31.31 40.71
C VAL A 693 15.01 -31.93 39.39
N MET A 694 14.91 -33.25 39.22
CA MET A 694 15.31 -33.92 37.98
C MET A 694 14.47 -33.48 36.76
N GLU A 695 13.17 -33.27 36.94
CA GLU A 695 12.28 -32.70 35.92
C GLU A 695 12.74 -31.29 35.52
N LEU A 696 12.98 -30.41 36.51
CA LEU A 696 13.47 -29.04 36.27
C LEU A 696 14.85 -29.02 35.61
N GLU A 697 15.77 -29.92 36.01
CA GLU A 697 17.08 -30.09 35.35
C GLU A 697 16.93 -30.50 33.88
N THR A 698 16.03 -31.43 33.56
CA THR A 698 15.75 -31.77 32.16
C THR A 698 15.08 -30.63 31.39
N GLN A 699 14.18 -29.86 32.01
CA GLN A 699 13.55 -28.70 31.40
C GLN A 699 14.57 -27.59 31.12
N VAL A 700 15.51 -27.36 32.04
CA VAL A 700 16.64 -26.44 31.84
C VAL A 700 17.52 -26.94 30.70
N GLN A 701 17.92 -28.21 30.68
CA GLN A 701 18.76 -28.76 29.61
C GLN A 701 18.12 -28.65 28.22
N VAL A 702 16.81 -28.91 28.10
CA VAL A 702 16.06 -28.73 26.85
C VAL A 702 16.01 -27.25 26.45
N SER A 703 15.75 -26.36 27.40
CA SER A 703 15.72 -24.91 27.16
C SER A 703 17.09 -24.38 26.72
N THR A 704 18.19 -24.86 27.32
CA THR A 704 19.56 -24.51 26.95
C THR A 704 19.91 -25.03 25.55
N ASN A 705 19.55 -26.28 25.21
CA ASN A 705 19.76 -26.81 23.87
C ASN A 705 18.93 -26.05 22.81
N GLN A 706 17.69 -25.67 23.13
CA GLN A 706 16.85 -24.86 22.25
C GLN A 706 17.44 -23.45 22.03
N LEU A 707 17.93 -22.81 23.09
CA LEU A 707 18.60 -21.51 22.99
C LEU A 707 19.89 -21.61 22.16
N ARG A 708 20.66 -22.70 22.29
CA ARG A 708 21.87 -22.93 21.48
C ARG A 708 21.54 -23.08 20.00
N ARG A 709 20.48 -23.84 19.65
CA ARG A 709 19.97 -23.96 18.27
C ARG A 709 19.50 -22.62 17.71
N GLN A 710 18.86 -21.78 18.54
CA GLN A 710 18.46 -20.42 18.13
C GLN A 710 19.67 -19.49 17.91
N ASP A 711 20.73 -19.59 18.70
CA ASP A 711 21.97 -18.83 18.50
C ASP A 711 22.75 -19.30 17.27
N GLU A 712 22.80 -20.62 17.00
CA GLU A 712 23.37 -21.19 15.77
C GLU A 712 22.60 -20.73 14.52
N ASN A 713 21.27 -20.81 14.52
CA ASN A 713 20.43 -20.26 13.44
C ASN A 713 20.59 -18.73 13.30
N GLY A 714 20.72 -18.03 14.42
CA GLY A 714 20.95 -16.58 14.45
C GLY A 714 22.33 -16.15 13.93
N LYS A 715 23.31 -17.05 13.90
CA LYS A 715 24.60 -16.84 13.21
C LYS A 715 24.46 -17.08 11.72
N LEU A 716 23.86 -18.19 11.29
CA LEU A 716 23.61 -18.48 9.87
C LEU A 716 22.82 -17.34 9.19
N LEU A 717 21.77 -16.84 9.83
CA LEU A 717 20.99 -15.70 9.33
C LEU A 717 21.80 -14.38 9.24
N LYS A 718 22.84 -14.20 10.07
CA LYS A 718 23.74 -13.04 9.97
C LYS A 718 24.71 -13.21 8.80
N ASP A 719 25.29 -14.40 8.63
CA ASP A 719 26.20 -14.69 7.53
C ASP A 719 25.47 -14.60 6.17
N GLU A 720 24.22 -15.07 6.11
CA GLU A 720 23.32 -14.87 4.96
C GLU A 720 23.02 -13.39 4.70
N LEU A 721 22.76 -12.60 5.75
CA LEU A 721 22.53 -11.15 5.64
C LEU A 721 23.80 -10.41 5.16
N GLU A 722 24.97 -10.76 5.68
CA GLU A 722 26.24 -10.16 5.26
C GLU A 722 26.59 -10.48 3.80
N THR A 723 26.38 -11.73 3.37
CA THR A 723 26.58 -12.11 1.96
C THR A 723 25.54 -11.48 1.03
N ALA A 724 24.29 -11.31 1.47
CA ALA A 724 23.27 -10.56 0.72
C ALA A 724 23.63 -9.07 0.59
N LEU A 725 24.11 -8.43 1.66
CA LEU A 725 24.58 -7.04 1.65
C LEU A 725 25.82 -6.84 0.76
N ALA A 726 26.72 -7.83 0.72
CA ALA A 726 27.86 -7.81 -0.21
C ALA A 726 27.40 -7.84 -1.68
N ARG A 727 26.46 -8.75 -2.02
CA ARG A 727 25.85 -8.82 -3.36
C ARG A 727 25.10 -7.53 -3.72
N GLN A 728 24.37 -6.93 -2.78
CA GLN A 728 23.69 -5.65 -3.00
C GLN A 728 24.69 -4.55 -3.38
N LYS A 729 25.79 -4.40 -2.62
CA LYS A 729 26.84 -3.42 -2.94
C LYS A 729 27.47 -3.62 -4.31
N GLU A 730 27.70 -4.88 -4.71
CA GLU A 730 28.24 -5.22 -6.03
C GLU A 730 27.27 -4.85 -7.17
N LEU A 731 25.97 -5.07 -6.97
CA LEU A 731 24.92 -4.65 -7.90
C LEU A 731 24.80 -3.12 -7.96
N GLU A 732 24.94 -2.42 -6.83
CA GLU A 732 24.97 -0.95 -6.76
C GLU A 732 26.21 -0.33 -7.42
N THR A 733 27.37 -1.01 -7.43
CA THR A 733 28.52 -0.59 -8.25
C THR A 733 28.28 -0.84 -9.73
N LYS A 734 27.76 -2.02 -10.10
CA LYS A 734 27.41 -2.35 -11.51
C LYS A 734 26.37 -1.40 -12.08
N LEU A 735 25.35 -1.00 -11.30
CA LEU A 735 24.33 -0.04 -11.72
C LEU A 735 24.94 1.34 -12.02
N ARG A 736 25.87 1.82 -11.18
CA ARG A 736 26.59 3.07 -11.41
C ARG A 736 27.43 3.01 -12.68
N GLU A 737 28.22 1.95 -12.87
CA GLU A 737 28.99 1.76 -14.11
C GLU A 737 28.13 1.76 -15.38
N GLN A 738 26.92 1.18 -15.34
CA GLN A 738 25.99 1.24 -16.49
C GLN A 738 25.39 2.63 -16.67
N HIS A 739 25.12 3.37 -15.60
CA HIS A 739 24.62 4.74 -15.68
C HIS A 739 25.66 5.68 -16.29
N ASP A 740 26.91 5.58 -15.86
CA ASP A 740 28.03 6.37 -16.40
C ASP A 740 28.22 6.07 -17.90
N ARG A 741 28.25 4.79 -18.30
CA ARG A 741 28.31 4.37 -19.71
C ARG A 741 27.13 4.88 -20.55
N TYR A 742 25.93 4.90 -19.99
CA TYR A 742 24.75 5.45 -20.67
C TYR A 742 24.89 6.96 -20.88
N SER A 743 25.37 7.70 -19.88
CA SER A 743 25.65 9.14 -19.99
C SER A 743 26.70 9.44 -21.06
N ASP A 744 27.77 8.64 -21.14
CA ASP A 744 28.81 8.77 -22.17
C ASP A 744 28.24 8.52 -23.59
N LEU A 745 27.41 7.49 -23.76
CA LEU A 745 26.73 7.20 -25.02
C LEU A 745 25.73 8.30 -25.41
N GLU A 746 24.99 8.85 -24.44
CA GLU A 746 24.05 9.96 -24.68
C GLU A 746 24.80 11.24 -25.10
N SER A 747 25.95 11.54 -24.48
CA SER A 747 26.82 12.64 -24.90
C SER A 747 27.31 12.42 -26.33
N LYS A 748 27.86 11.24 -26.63
CA LYS A 748 28.37 10.91 -27.96
C LYS A 748 27.28 11.02 -29.05
N MET A 749 26.06 10.55 -28.77
CA MET A 749 24.93 10.71 -29.70
C MET A 749 24.57 12.18 -29.94
N LYS A 750 24.64 13.04 -28.92
CA LYS A 750 24.44 14.49 -29.07
C LYS A 750 25.55 15.12 -29.94
N ASP A 751 26.80 14.72 -29.73
CA ASP A 751 27.93 15.19 -30.54
C ASP A 751 27.82 14.72 -32.01
N ASP A 752 27.49 13.45 -32.24
CA ASP A 752 27.30 12.89 -33.59
C ASP A 752 26.13 13.57 -34.34
N THR A 753 25.02 13.86 -33.66
CA THR A 753 23.89 14.61 -34.25
C THR A 753 24.20 16.09 -34.49
N MET A 754 25.03 16.71 -33.65
CA MET A 754 25.54 18.07 -33.89
C MET A 754 26.46 18.10 -35.12
N MET A 755 27.38 17.14 -35.25
CA MET A 755 28.27 17.02 -36.40
C MET A 755 27.51 16.71 -37.71
N ALA A 756 26.42 15.95 -37.65
CA ALA A 756 25.53 15.76 -38.80
C ALA A 756 24.91 17.09 -39.27
N ARG A 757 24.32 17.86 -38.34
CA ARG A 757 23.74 19.18 -38.65
C ARG A 757 24.73 20.18 -39.21
N ILE A 758 25.99 20.13 -38.77
CA ILE A 758 27.07 20.97 -39.31
C ILE A 758 27.32 20.61 -40.78
N ARG A 759 27.47 19.32 -41.10
CA ARG A 759 27.64 18.87 -42.50
C ARG A 759 26.44 19.22 -43.38
N ASP A 760 25.21 19.05 -42.89
CA ASP A 760 24.00 19.43 -43.63
C ASP A 760 23.96 20.93 -43.93
N ALA A 761 24.40 21.77 -42.98
CA ALA A 761 24.52 23.22 -43.19
C ALA A 761 25.63 23.59 -44.18
N GLU A 762 26.79 22.93 -44.12
CA GLU A 762 27.89 23.09 -45.09
C GLU A 762 27.46 22.71 -46.51
N HIS A 763 26.74 21.59 -46.67
CA HIS A 763 26.18 21.18 -47.95
C HIS A 763 25.10 22.15 -48.45
N ALA A 764 24.21 22.64 -47.58
CA ALA A 764 23.22 23.64 -47.94
C ALA A 764 23.88 24.97 -48.40
N GLN A 765 24.98 25.38 -47.77
CA GLN A 765 25.76 26.53 -48.21
C GLN A 765 26.39 26.29 -49.60
N GLN A 766 27.01 25.12 -49.82
CA GLN A 766 27.60 24.77 -51.12
C GLN A 766 26.55 24.76 -52.24
N VAL A 767 25.35 24.23 -51.97
CA VAL A 767 24.23 24.27 -52.92
C VAL A 767 23.81 25.71 -53.21
N ALA A 768 23.67 26.57 -52.19
CA ALA A 768 23.33 27.98 -52.39
C ALA A 768 24.37 28.73 -53.22
N GLU A 769 25.66 28.52 -52.98
CA GLU A 769 26.75 29.11 -53.76
C GLU A 769 26.75 28.63 -55.23
N LEU A 770 26.42 27.35 -55.47
CA LEU A 770 26.28 26.81 -56.83
C LEU A 770 25.04 27.37 -57.53
N THR A 771 23.89 27.45 -56.85
CA THR A 771 22.66 28.05 -57.40
C THR A 771 22.88 29.53 -57.76
N GLN A 772 23.60 30.29 -56.93
CA GLN A 772 23.96 31.67 -57.24
C GLN A 772 24.85 31.76 -58.49
N LYS A 773 25.84 30.87 -58.65
CA LYS A 773 26.68 30.81 -59.85
C LYS A 773 25.88 30.45 -61.11
N ILE A 774 24.94 29.50 -61.00
CA ILE A 774 24.04 29.12 -62.10
C ILE A 774 23.20 30.32 -62.54
N SER A 775 22.53 31.01 -61.60
CA SER A 775 21.72 32.19 -61.91
C SER A 775 22.52 33.33 -62.57
N VAL A 776 23.78 33.55 -62.17
CA VAL A 776 24.67 34.52 -62.83
C VAL A 776 25.04 34.08 -64.26
N LEU A 777 25.22 32.78 -64.51
CA LEU A 777 25.47 32.25 -65.84
C LEU A 777 24.22 32.29 -66.74
N GLU A 778 23.04 32.03 -66.17
CA GLU A 778 21.74 32.14 -66.85
C GLU A 778 21.48 33.58 -67.32
N LEU A 779 21.59 34.56 -66.41
CA LEU A 779 21.48 35.99 -66.74
C LEU A 779 22.47 36.43 -67.84
N LYS A 780 23.71 35.93 -67.80
CA LYS A 780 24.69 36.20 -68.85
C LYS A 780 24.33 35.55 -70.18
N ASN A 781 23.70 34.38 -70.16
CA ASN A 781 23.25 33.69 -71.37
C ASN A 781 22.04 34.40 -71.99
N GLU A 782 21.13 34.91 -71.18
CA GLU A 782 20.03 35.79 -71.59
C GLU A 782 20.55 37.12 -72.19
N GLU A 783 21.56 37.75 -71.56
CA GLU A 783 22.25 38.93 -72.08
C GLU A 783 22.86 38.67 -73.47
N MET A 784 23.61 37.58 -73.64
CA MET A 784 24.17 37.19 -74.95
C MET A 784 23.08 36.85 -75.98
N HIS A 785 21.96 36.27 -75.56
CA HIS A 785 20.84 35.97 -76.46
C HIS A 785 20.18 37.27 -76.96
N ALA A 786 19.93 38.22 -76.06
CA ALA A 786 19.40 39.54 -76.40
C ALA A 786 20.36 40.34 -77.30
N GLU A 787 21.67 40.29 -77.05
CA GLU A 787 22.67 40.87 -77.98
C GLU A 787 22.63 40.20 -79.36
N GLY A 788 22.43 38.89 -79.42
CA GLY A 788 22.29 38.13 -80.66
C GLY A 788 21.04 38.52 -81.46
N GLU A 789 19.90 38.63 -80.80
CA GLU A 789 18.65 39.10 -81.41
C GLU A 789 18.76 40.55 -81.90
N LEU A 790 19.38 41.44 -81.12
CA LEU A 790 19.61 42.84 -81.53
C LEU A 790 20.53 42.93 -82.76
N ARG A 791 21.55 42.08 -82.87
CA ARG A 791 22.39 41.98 -84.09
C ARG A 791 21.60 41.48 -85.29
N ASN A 792 20.86 40.38 -85.15
CA ASN A 792 20.04 39.83 -86.24
C ASN A 792 19.01 40.84 -86.76
N ASN A 793 18.33 41.55 -85.85
CA ASN A 793 17.37 42.60 -86.22
C ASN A 793 18.04 43.80 -86.93
N MET A 794 19.30 44.09 -86.62
CA MET A 794 20.06 45.14 -87.31
C MET A 794 20.47 44.69 -88.72
N ASP A 795 20.97 43.47 -88.88
CA ASP A 795 21.29 42.88 -90.19
C ASP A 795 20.04 42.77 -91.09
N ASP A 796 18.89 42.36 -90.53
CA ASP A 796 17.61 42.35 -91.24
C ASP A 796 17.14 43.77 -91.61
N SER A 797 17.37 44.77 -90.75
CA SER A 797 17.08 46.18 -91.07
C SER A 797 17.94 46.71 -92.23
N GLU A 798 19.22 46.31 -92.30
CA GLU A 798 20.08 46.64 -93.44
C GLU A 798 19.65 45.91 -94.72
N ARG A 799 19.29 44.63 -94.60
CA ARG A 799 18.76 43.83 -95.72
C ARG A 799 17.44 44.38 -96.28
N VAL A 800 16.55 44.85 -95.42
CA VAL A 800 15.31 45.54 -95.82
C VAL A 800 15.62 46.85 -96.54
N ARG A 801 16.64 47.60 -96.08
CA ARG A 801 17.09 48.85 -96.74
C ARG A 801 17.63 48.59 -98.14
N GLU A 802 18.49 47.58 -98.33
CA GLU A 802 18.96 47.18 -99.66
C GLU A 802 17.82 46.76 -100.59
N LEU A 803 16.80 46.07 -100.07
CA LEU A 803 15.64 45.65 -100.87
C LEU A 803 14.76 46.84 -101.23
N GLN A 804 14.63 47.85 -100.36
CA GLN A 804 13.94 49.10 -100.67
C GLN A 804 14.67 49.89 -101.77
N ASP A 805 16.00 49.97 -101.72
CA ASP A 805 16.82 50.61 -102.75
C ASP A 805 16.67 49.90 -104.10
N LYS A 806 16.75 48.56 -104.14
CA LYS A 806 16.51 47.75 -105.35
C LYS A 806 15.09 47.91 -105.90
N VAL A 807 14.07 48.06 -105.03
CA VAL A 807 12.69 48.34 -105.46
C VAL A 807 12.54 49.77 -106.00
N ALA A 808 13.28 50.74 -105.48
CA ALA A 808 13.33 52.10 -106.03
C ALA A 808 13.99 52.12 -107.42
N GLU A 809 15.08 51.36 -107.59
CA GLU A 809 15.79 51.19 -108.86
C GLU A 809 14.89 50.52 -109.92
N LEU A 810 14.23 49.40 -109.59
CA LEU A 810 13.26 48.74 -110.48
C LEU A 810 12.05 49.62 -110.81
N LYS A 811 11.58 50.47 -109.88
CA LYS A 811 10.52 51.46 -110.16
C LYS A 811 11.01 52.55 -111.12
N ALA A 812 12.28 52.95 -111.05
CA ALA A 812 12.87 53.88 -112.00
C ALA A 812 12.96 53.24 -113.40
N GLU A 813 13.39 51.98 -113.51
CA GLU A 813 13.44 51.25 -114.78
C GLU A 813 12.04 51.07 -115.42
N VAL A 814 11.04 50.65 -114.65
CA VAL A 814 9.65 50.51 -115.14
C VAL A 814 9.05 51.86 -115.59
N SER A 815 9.56 52.99 -115.08
CA SER A 815 9.12 54.33 -115.49
C SER A 815 9.71 54.81 -116.82
N VAL A 816 10.67 54.09 -117.41
CA VAL A 816 11.32 54.47 -118.69
C VAL A 816 10.55 53.93 -119.91
N GLU A 817 9.75 52.87 -119.78
CA GLU A 817 8.98 52.27 -120.89
C GLU A 817 7.45 52.44 -120.78
N LYS A 818 6.96 53.70 -120.78
CA LYS A 818 5.74 54.13 -121.52
C LYS A 818 5.34 55.59 -121.25
N CYS A 819 5.17 56.35 -122.33
CA CYS A 819 4.35 57.57 -122.43
C CYS A 819 3.63 57.50 -123.80
N PRO A 820 2.41 58.03 -123.99
CA PRO A 820 2.11 59.45 -123.76
C PRO A 820 0.76 59.77 -123.07
N THR A 821 0.54 61.09 -122.93
CA THR A 821 -0.49 61.87 -122.22
C THR A 821 -1.81 62.09 -123.03
N PRO A 822 -2.78 62.95 -122.60
CA PRO A 822 -3.36 63.27 -121.27
C PRO A 822 -4.94 63.21 -121.26
N ILE A 823 -5.61 63.55 -120.14
CA ILE A 823 -6.74 64.53 -120.02
C ILE A 823 -7.40 64.56 -118.61
N THR A 824 -7.36 65.75 -117.98
CA THR A 824 -8.20 66.39 -116.91
C THR A 824 -8.90 65.61 -115.76
N SER A 825 -8.46 65.91 -114.51
CA SER A 825 -9.18 66.65 -113.42
C SER A 825 -10.56 66.21 -112.87
N PRO A 826 -10.94 66.56 -111.60
CA PRO A 826 -10.13 66.75 -110.37
C PRO A 826 -10.79 66.16 -109.07
N GLU A 827 -10.18 66.48 -107.90
CA GLU A 827 -10.83 66.80 -106.60
C GLU A 827 -10.92 65.74 -105.45
N ILE A 828 -10.86 66.28 -104.21
CA ILE A 828 -11.17 65.69 -102.86
C ILE A 828 -10.07 64.91 -102.09
N ASP A 829 -9.23 65.66 -101.38
CA ASP A 829 -9.10 65.79 -99.90
C ASP A 829 -9.20 64.62 -98.87
N LEU A 830 -8.54 64.90 -97.72
CA LEU A 830 -8.52 64.26 -96.38
C LEU A 830 -7.58 63.04 -96.19
N LEU A 831 -6.55 63.06 -95.32
CA LEU A 831 -6.43 63.31 -93.85
C LEU A 831 -6.84 62.14 -92.94
N THR A 832 -6.19 62.12 -91.77
CA THR A 832 -6.37 61.23 -90.59
C THR A 832 -5.73 59.83 -90.67
N TRP A 833 -5.24 59.20 -89.59
CA TRP A 833 -4.60 59.58 -88.30
C TRP A 833 -4.61 58.32 -87.40
N LEU A 834 -3.87 58.37 -86.27
CA LEU A 834 -3.85 57.41 -85.14
C LEU A 834 -3.09 56.10 -85.42
N GLU A 835 -1.98 55.80 -84.73
CA GLU A 835 -1.78 55.66 -83.28
C GLU A 835 -2.56 54.47 -82.68
N CYS A 836 -1.90 53.31 -82.61
CA CYS A 836 -1.73 52.56 -81.36
C CYS A 836 -0.51 51.63 -81.48
#